data_AF-A0A815JJP9-F1
#
_entry.id   AF-A0A815JJP9-F1
#
_cell.length_a   1.000
_cell.length_b   1.000
_cell.length_c   1.000
_cell.angle_alpha   90.00
_cell.angle_beta   90.00
_cell.angle_gamma   90.00
#
_symmetry.space_group_name_H-M   'P 1'
#
loop_
_entity.id
_entity.type
_entity.pdbx_description
1 polymer ?
#
loop_
_entity_poly.entity_id
_entity_poly.type
_entity_poly.pdbx_seq_one_letter_code
_entity_poly.pdbx_strand_id
1 'polypeptide(L)'
;MAKQHQILNIILVLFALSSALLTIEANDERNDDVAYFQRSSSKNQIGDSKGKLATYNKNDGSNDFTAYHNGTFEAKKAGVYFTMFAAQVGSPRRVANGDVHMWMQKRNENEPNSNSIQSVEYGSTSVLVYATVFQTPVDCTFAFLYSAFTVNECTSLGLIATQPENEPLVPSIIISTVQVSGGTNTIPYAQLFSSKTQLGNSNSDVVVLDSSSAVNKLDITTAEKHGIIKYNEAGVYFLIACAQVGSAKDTDASGEVHLWMRLNEKDMPNSNTIKTIRNGNTAVLVSQTVVKLEAKDKVQLVFSTTNKELGLIASKPKNEPLVPGIIVSTFRLSNEENPVAYAQLSSSQSQWGCTTPKIVKLDNNDGSHHIKNNNGVMEFEEPGTYFVMAAAQCGSDENDGVGDVRVWMRLNGEDMVDSNTIQTVDKDTAVLVCQTAVEIKKGDKLEIVIATDVTEGTLGLVATKPQKESAVPSIIVSVFQSTGSTTNSQWTKPGKSNEKEHDNEIIDDVAYLQASSSKNQLTESKPKAITYNKVESLNGYSTVKNHTFLYETPGYYFVMYGAQVGSLSGNGQGEIHMWTRENGKDEPQSNSIQAVERRGLSVLIYNALIKAPVGREVQVIISAYPSNKCSSLGLVALDVSHEPLVPSIIRSEIQLSDIDHPVHNLVVGSSKTQLGSSNSKAITYEQDQSSGIGIPFARSDGSIKFNKSGNYFMIFAAQGGSSDDTRASGEIYLGPQLNGKDIPNSNIIHSVRNGNDRVLICQTIVEAKANDKLQIAFSTTNEDLGLIATAPKNEPFVLSLILTVFELGTKDNPVPYAQLSSSNSQWGCITPKKVDLSNNDGLYRIKNNDGVIEFEEPGTYFVMAAGQVGSSDGKGNGDMHLWLRLNGKDMADSNTVQTVDGDTTVLVCQAVIKMEAGDKLELMYSADVAKGKLGFVTSQPESKEKVPSMVFTAFKSSYTKSSKHYNKYNED
;
A
#
# COMPACT_ATOMS: atom_id res chain seq x y z
N MET A 1 42.91 61.22 15.08
CA MET A 1 42.52 59.91 15.66
C MET A 1 41.00 59.74 15.81
N ALA A 2 40.25 60.67 16.41
CA ALA A 2 38.79 60.51 16.58
C ALA A 2 37.99 60.34 15.26
N LYS A 3 38.39 61.03 14.17
CA LYS A 3 37.76 60.87 12.84
C LYS A 3 38.06 59.52 12.16
N GLN A 4 39.20 58.88 12.46
CA GLN A 4 39.53 57.55 11.92
C GLN A 4 38.71 56.44 12.59
N HIS A 5 38.39 56.59 13.87
CA HIS A 5 37.50 55.66 14.57
C HIS A 5 36.04 55.72 14.09
N GLN A 6 35.55 56.91 13.70
CA GLN A 6 34.22 57.03 13.11
C GLN A 6 34.13 56.38 11.73
N ILE A 7 35.17 56.51 10.89
CA ILE A 7 35.20 55.86 9.57
C ILE A 7 35.30 54.34 9.71
N LEU A 8 36.07 53.83 10.66
CA LEU A 8 36.20 52.38 10.90
C LEU A 8 34.89 51.77 11.43
N ASN A 9 34.16 52.48 12.30
CA ASN A 9 32.87 52.03 12.81
C ASN A 9 31.78 52.09 11.72
N ILE A 10 31.82 53.06 10.80
CA ILE A 10 30.91 53.12 9.66
C ILE A 10 31.21 51.98 8.67
N ILE A 11 32.49 51.64 8.45
CA ILE A 11 32.89 50.49 7.61
C ILE A 11 32.49 49.16 8.25
N LEU A 12 32.63 49.00 9.57
CA LEU A 12 32.17 47.79 10.27
C LEU A 12 30.64 47.65 10.26
N VAL A 13 29.90 48.75 10.38
CA VAL A 13 28.43 48.75 10.28
C VAL A 13 27.99 48.49 8.83
N LEU A 14 28.71 49.00 7.82
CA LEU A 14 28.47 48.68 6.42
C LEU A 14 28.84 47.23 6.07
N PHE A 15 29.86 46.64 6.68
CA PHE A 15 30.17 45.22 6.54
C PHE A 15 29.10 44.36 7.21
N ALA A 16 28.65 44.71 8.42
CA ALA A 16 27.57 44.03 9.12
C ALA A 16 26.22 44.15 8.39
N LEU A 17 25.92 45.32 7.79
CA LEU A 17 24.75 45.50 6.92
C LEU A 17 24.92 44.78 5.58
N SER A 18 26.13 44.66 5.00
CA SER A 18 26.33 43.89 3.77
C SER A 18 26.16 42.38 3.97
N SER A 19 26.52 41.86 5.15
CA SER A 19 26.22 40.48 5.54
C SER A 19 24.77 40.25 5.95
N ALA A 20 24.00 41.31 6.25
CA ALA A 20 22.58 41.23 6.56
C ALA A 20 21.66 41.59 5.38
N LEU A 21 22.16 42.27 4.34
CA LEU A 21 21.43 42.61 3.09
C LEU A 21 21.73 41.66 1.91
N LEU A 22 22.63 40.70 2.08
CA LEU A 22 22.86 39.60 1.11
C LEU A 22 22.26 38.26 1.56
N THR A 23 21.39 38.27 2.56
CA THR A 23 20.21 37.40 2.59
C THR A 23 19.09 38.12 1.85
N ILE A 24 19.27 38.34 0.55
CA ILE A 24 18.12 38.28 -0.33
C ILE A 24 17.70 36.82 -0.20
N GLU A 25 16.53 36.60 0.37
CA GLU A 25 15.77 35.37 0.21
C GLU A 25 15.74 35.10 -1.30
N ALA A 26 16.72 34.35 -1.81
CA ALA A 26 16.42 33.42 -2.87
C ALA A 26 15.32 32.58 -2.25
N ASN A 27 14.07 32.86 -2.64
CA ASN A 27 12.96 31.97 -2.39
C ASN A 27 13.51 30.58 -2.68
N ASP A 28 13.76 29.82 -1.63
CA ASP A 28 14.09 28.41 -1.66
C ASP A 28 12.75 27.78 -2.08
N GLU A 29 12.37 27.97 -3.34
CA GLU A 29 11.35 27.19 -4.04
C GLU A 29 11.93 25.79 -4.10
N ARG A 30 11.96 25.12 -2.94
CA ARG A 30 12.22 23.71 -2.88
C ARG A 30 11.17 23.09 -3.76
N ASN A 31 11.63 22.26 -4.67
CA ASN A 31 10.80 21.36 -5.44
C ASN A 31 10.25 20.27 -4.49
N ASP A 32 9.49 20.68 -3.46
CA ASP A 32 8.87 19.84 -2.43
C ASP A 32 7.90 18.80 -3.04
N ASP A 33 7.65 18.90 -4.34
CA ASP A 33 6.71 18.04 -5.06
C ASP A 33 7.30 16.69 -5.49
N VAL A 34 8.62 16.51 -5.55
CA VAL A 34 9.23 15.27 -6.06
C VAL A 34 9.61 14.31 -4.94
N ALA A 35 8.97 13.14 -4.89
CA ALA A 35 9.36 12.08 -3.95
C ALA A 35 10.66 11.40 -4.42
N TYR A 36 11.67 11.35 -3.55
CA TYR A 36 12.90 10.61 -3.81
C TYR A 36 13.50 10.10 -2.50
N PHE A 37 14.33 9.05 -2.55
CA PHE A 37 15.20 8.73 -1.44
C PHE A 37 16.46 8.00 -1.88
N GLN A 38 17.52 8.16 -1.10
CA GLN A 38 18.74 7.37 -1.16
C GLN A 38 19.11 6.84 0.22
N ARG A 39 19.41 5.54 0.28
CA ARG A 39 19.83 4.85 1.49
C ARG A 39 21.00 3.94 1.19
N SER A 40 21.95 3.95 2.10
CA SER A 40 23.11 3.07 2.03
C SER A 40 23.37 2.36 3.35
N SER A 41 24.22 1.34 3.27
CA SER A 41 24.70 0.62 4.43
C SER A 41 26.21 0.57 4.46
N SER A 42 26.79 1.05 5.55
CA SER A 42 28.24 0.99 5.82
C SER A 42 28.66 -0.26 6.56
N LYS A 43 27.74 -1.22 6.75
CA LYS A 43 27.97 -2.45 7.49
C LYS A 43 28.03 -3.65 6.55
N ASN A 44 28.89 -4.60 6.89
CA ASN A 44 28.83 -5.94 6.32
C ASN A 44 27.54 -6.63 6.75
N GLN A 45 26.85 -7.28 5.80
CA GLN A 45 25.59 -7.96 6.00
C GLN A 45 25.73 -9.39 5.48
N ILE A 46 25.97 -10.32 6.40
CA ILE A 46 26.26 -11.71 6.05
C ILE A 46 24.95 -12.47 5.80
N GLY A 47 24.86 -13.02 4.60
CA GLY A 47 23.67 -13.72 4.12
C GLY A 47 23.52 -15.11 4.73
N ASP A 48 22.33 -15.66 4.60
CA ASP A 48 22.10 -17.09 4.73
C ASP A 48 21.08 -17.53 3.66
N SER A 49 20.78 -18.82 3.61
CA SER A 49 19.84 -19.39 2.65
C SER A 49 18.36 -19.01 2.85
N LYS A 50 18.00 -18.24 3.90
CA LYS A 50 16.61 -17.99 4.29
C LYS A 50 16.05 -16.64 3.82
N GLY A 51 16.87 -15.81 3.18
CA GLY A 51 16.52 -14.45 2.83
C GLY A 51 16.49 -13.54 4.06
N LYS A 52 17.23 -12.45 4.02
CA LYS A 52 17.31 -11.43 5.08
C LYS A 52 16.98 -10.08 4.51
N LEU A 53 16.26 -9.28 5.27
CA LEU A 53 16.11 -7.86 4.96
C LEU A 53 17.49 -7.19 4.97
N ALA A 54 17.80 -6.48 3.88
CA ALA A 54 18.94 -5.58 3.85
C ALA A 54 18.68 -4.42 4.82
N THR A 55 19.71 -4.07 5.58
CA THR A 55 19.68 -3.02 6.61
C THR A 55 20.45 -1.80 6.14
N TYR A 56 19.95 -0.62 6.49
CA TYR A 56 20.51 0.68 6.10
C TYR A 56 20.76 1.48 7.36
N ASN A 57 21.99 1.98 7.52
CA ASN A 57 22.36 2.74 8.71
C ASN A 57 22.72 4.19 8.41
N LYS A 58 22.51 4.63 7.15
CA LYS A 58 22.68 6.01 6.73
C LYS A 58 21.43 6.51 6.00
N ASN A 59 21.15 7.81 6.15
CA ASN A 59 20.16 8.54 5.37
C ASN A 59 20.91 9.50 4.47
N ASP A 60 20.91 9.24 3.17
CA ASP A 60 21.72 10.04 2.23
C ASP A 60 20.85 11.08 1.50
N GLY A 61 19.53 11.01 1.70
CA GLY A 61 18.54 11.95 1.20
C GLY A 61 17.16 11.29 1.19
N SER A 62 16.11 12.01 1.58
CA SER A 62 14.74 11.52 1.44
C SER A 62 13.74 12.66 1.47
N ASN A 63 12.88 12.73 0.44
CA ASN A 63 11.66 13.52 0.43
C ASN A 63 10.48 12.58 0.15
N ASP A 64 9.38 12.68 0.92
CA ASP A 64 8.19 11.84 0.79
C ASP A 64 8.41 10.32 0.86
N PHE A 65 9.43 9.89 1.62
CA PHE A 65 9.62 8.49 1.99
C PHE A 65 9.81 8.33 3.50
N THR A 66 9.16 7.33 4.08
CA THR A 66 9.45 6.88 5.45
C THR A 66 10.31 5.64 5.41
N ALA A 67 11.50 5.71 6.01
CA ALA A 67 12.38 4.56 6.19
C ALA A 67 12.23 4.01 7.62
N TYR A 68 12.02 2.71 7.73
CA TYR A 68 11.86 2.01 8.99
C TYR A 68 13.15 1.31 9.41
N HIS A 69 13.34 1.14 10.72
CA HIS A 69 14.57 0.54 11.28
C HIS A 69 14.81 -0.92 10.85
N ASN A 70 13.78 -1.61 10.39
CA ASN A 70 13.86 -2.99 9.88
C ASN A 70 14.29 -3.07 8.39
N GLY A 71 14.60 -1.94 7.74
CA GLY A 71 15.01 -1.91 6.33
C GLY A 71 13.85 -1.86 5.33
N THR A 72 12.62 -1.61 5.80
CA THR A 72 11.48 -1.34 4.92
C THR A 72 11.34 0.16 4.64
N PHE A 73 10.83 0.49 3.47
CA PHE A 73 10.56 1.84 3.00
C PHE A 73 9.09 1.99 2.68
N GLU A 74 8.57 3.20 2.76
CA GLU A 74 7.19 3.54 2.44
C GLU A 74 7.16 4.83 1.63
N ALA A 75 6.58 4.76 0.44
CA ALA A 75 6.32 5.93 -0.39
C ALA A 75 5.11 6.71 0.17
N LYS A 76 5.27 8.01 0.43
CA LYS A 76 4.20 8.88 0.96
C LYS A 76 3.34 9.52 -0.11
N LYS A 77 3.69 9.37 -1.38
CA LYS A 77 2.90 9.83 -2.52
C LYS A 77 2.54 8.64 -3.40
N ALA A 78 1.40 8.72 -4.07
CA ALA A 78 1.09 7.82 -5.16
C ALA A 78 1.86 8.26 -6.41
N GLY A 79 2.30 7.29 -7.20
CA GLY A 79 3.01 7.61 -8.43
C GLY A 79 3.67 6.41 -9.08
N VAL A 80 4.42 6.71 -10.13
CA VAL A 80 5.34 5.79 -10.78
C VAL A 80 6.73 6.07 -10.23
N TYR A 81 7.36 5.04 -9.70
CA TYR A 81 8.69 5.12 -9.09
C TYR A 81 9.67 4.29 -9.89
N PHE A 82 10.85 4.85 -10.11
CA PHE A 82 12.01 4.10 -10.54
C PHE A 82 12.91 3.87 -9.33
N THR A 83 13.21 2.60 -9.05
CA THR A 83 14.13 2.20 -7.99
C THR A 83 15.23 1.36 -8.57
N MET A 84 16.45 1.61 -8.11
CA MET A 84 17.59 0.79 -8.45
C MET A 84 18.44 0.55 -7.21
N PHE A 85 19.01 -0.66 -7.11
CA PHE A 85 20.04 -0.96 -6.14
C PHE A 85 21.35 -1.31 -6.83
N ALA A 86 22.44 -0.99 -6.14
CA ALA A 86 23.78 -1.50 -6.40
C ALA A 86 24.30 -2.07 -5.07
N ALA A 87 24.51 -3.38 -5.01
CA ALA A 87 24.99 -4.07 -3.83
C ALA A 87 26.39 -4.61 -4.05
N GLN A 88 27.28 -4.32 -3.10
CA GLN A 88 28.63 -4.85 -3.10
C GLN A 88 28.60 -6.26 -2.52
N VAL A 89 28.79 -7.27 -3.36
CA VAL A 89 28.82 -8.66 -2.93
C VAL A 89 30.26 -9.17 -2.81
N GLY A 90 30.52 -9.98 -1.79
CA GLY A 90 31.87 -10.43 -1.49
C GLY A 90 31.93 -11.31 -0.25
N SER A 91 33.14 -11.69 0.15
CA SER A 91 33.40 -12.31 1.45
C SER A 91 34.46 -11.53 2.23
N PRO A 92 34.20 -11.10 3.48
CA PRO A 92 35.16 -10.37 4.30
C PRO A 92 36.29 -11.27 4.82
N ARG A 93 36.15 -12.59 4.67
CA ARG A 93 37.20 -13.58 4.90
C ARG A 93 37.46 -14.25 3.57
N ARG A 94 38.73 -14.33 3.14
CA ARG A 94 39.16 -15.03 1.93
C ARG A 94 38.95 -16.55 2.10
N VAL A 95 37.72 -17.05 2.12
CA VAL A 95 37.40 -18.48 2.33
C VAL A 95 36.13 -18.98 1.62
N ALA A 96 35.28 -18.12 1.05
CA ALA A 96 33.99 -18.54 0.49
C ALA A 96 33.85 -18.24 -1.00
N ASN A 97 33.39 -19.25 -1.75
CA ASN A 97 32.79 -19.12 -3.08
C ASN A 97 31.29 -19.35 -2.94
N GLY A 98 30.50 -18.72 -3.80
CA GLY A 98 29.07 -18.97 -3.86
C GLY A 98 28.29 -17.84 -4.51
N ASP A 99 26.97 -17.87 -4.31
CA ASP A 99 26.04 -16.95 -4.94
C ASP A 99 25.39 -16.05 -3.90
N VAL A 100 25.29 -14.76 -4.22
CA VAL A 100 24.44 -13.81 -3.49
C VAL A 100 23.24 -13.50 -4.36
N HIS A 101 22.05 -13.70 -3.80
CA HIS A 101 20.81 -13.38 -4.47
C HIS A 101 20.20 -12.15 -3.81
N MET A 102 19.52 -11.31 -4.59
CA MET A 102 18.81 -10.16 -4.04
C MET A 102 17.52 -9.88 -4.81
N TRP A 103 16.44 -9.62 -4.08
CA TRP A 103 15.11 -9.36 -4.65
C TRP A 103 14.32 -8.33 -3.85
N MET A 104 13.22 -7.87 -4.43
CA MET A 104 12.33 -6.88 -3.82
C MET A 104 11.12 -7.56 -3.17
N GLN A 105 10.69 -7.03 -2.04
CA GLN A 105 9.36 -7.26 -1.48
C GLN A 105 8.53 -5.99 -1.59
N LYS A 106 7.26 -6.14 -1.95
CA LYS A 106 6.25 -5.08 -1.95
C LYS A 106 5.11 -5.54 -1.04
N ARG A 107 4.73 -4.71 -0.06
CA ARG A 107 3.70 -5.04 0.96
C ARG A 107 3.95 -6.38 1.68
N ASN A 108 5.22 -6.67 2.00
CA ASN A 108 5.67 -7.94 2.59
C ASN A 108 5.47 -9.19 1.71
N GLU A 109 5.13 -9.01 0.43
CA GLU A 109 5.06 -10.08 -0.56
C GLU A 109 6.26 -9.98 -1.50
N ASN A 110 6.84 -11.12 -1.83
CA ASN A 110 7.94 -11.21 -2.78
C ASN A 110 7.47 -10.71 -4.15
N GLU A 111 8.10 -9.63 -4.66
CA GLU A 111 7.77 -9.10 -5.98
C GLU A 111 8.18 -10.15 -7.03
N PRO A 112 7.24 -10.66 -7.86
CA PRO A 112 7.56 -11.66 -8.86
C PRO A 112 8.63 -11.16 -9.82
N ASN A 113 9.58 -12.01 -10.17
CA ASN A 113 10.63 -11.74 -11.17
C ASN A 113 11.55 -10.56 -10.80
N SER A 114 11.66 -10.24 -9.52
CA SER A 114 12.55 -9.18 -9.01
C SER A 114 13.92 -9.67 -8.55
N ASN A 115 14.24 -10.96 -8.72
CA ASN A 115 15.45 -11.56 -8.18
C ASN A 115 16.64 -11.39 -9.12
N SER A 116 17.85 -11.34 -8.58
CA SER A 116 19.10 -11.22 -9.31
C SER A 116 20.21 -11.98 -8.59
N ILE A 117 21.12 -12.61 -9.34
CA ILE A 117 22.17 -13.46 -8.78
C ILE A 117 23.54 -12.92 -9.21
N GLN A 118 24.49 -12.92 -8.27
CA GLN A 118 25.90 -12.71 -8.56
C GLN A 118 26.72 -13.80 -7.88
N SER A 119 27.43 -14.57 -8.71
CA SER A 119 28.46 -15.48 -8.24
C SER A 119 29.67 -14.69 -7.80
N VAL A 120 30.23 -15.07 -6.66
CA VAL A 120 31.38 -14.44 -6.02
C VAL A 120 32.50 -15.46 -5.92
N GLU A 121 33.63 -15.14 -6.52
CA GLU A 121 34.84 -15.93 -6.44
C GLU A 121 35.68 -15.55 -5.21
N TYR A 122 36.56 -16.46 -4.83
CA TYR A 122 37.41 -16.37 -3.66
C TYR A 122 38.21 -15.06 -3.62
N GLY A 123 37.96 -14.24 -2.59
CA GLY A 123 38.70 -13.00 -2.39
C GLY A 123 38.37 -11.89 -3.39
N SER A 124 37.35 -12.09 -4.23
CA SER A 124 36.84 -11.08 -5.15
C SER A 124 35.69 -10.29 -4.54
N THR A 125 35.51 -9.07 -5.05
CA THR A 125 34.33 -8.24 -4.85
C THR A 125 33.66 -8.01 -6.20
N SER A 126 32.34 -8.04 -6.22
CA SER A 126 31.54 -7.76 -7.42
C SER A 126 30.32 -6.93 -7.08
N VAL A 127 29.73 -6.28 -8.09
CA VAL A 127 28.50 -5.49 -7.90
C VAL A 127 27.29 -6.23 -8.46
N LEU A 128 26.30 -6.42 -7.62
CA LEU A 128 24.98 -6.95 -7.98
C LEU A 128 24.02 -5.78 -8.20
N VAL A 129 23.39 -5.73 -9.37
CA VAL A 129 22.53 -4.61 -9.79
C VAL A 129 21.13 -5.10 -10.14
N TYR A 130 20.13 -4.28 -9.81
CA TYR A 130 18.74 -4.46 -10.21
C TYR A 130 18.07 -3.10 -10.31
N ALA A 131 17.23 -2.95 -11.33
CA ALA A 131 16.45 -1.76 -11.55
C ALA A 131 15.00 -2.13 -11.87
N THR A 132 14.06 -1.37 -11.33
CA THR A 132 12.63 -1.62 -11.52
C THR A 132 11.85 -0.31 -11.59
N VAL A 133 10.83 -0.31 -12.43
CA VAL A 133 9.78 0.70 -12.43
C VAL A 133 8.48 0.07 -11.93
N PHE A 134 7.85 0.71 -10.96
CA PHE A 134 6.59 0.22 -10.39
C PHE A 134 5.68 1.37 -10.01
N GLN A 135 4.38 1.12 -10.12
CA GLN A 135 3.37 2.04 -9.63
C GLN A 135 3.04 1.71 -8.17
N THR A 136 2.97 2.73 -7.33
CA THR A 136 2.49 2.59 -5.95
C THR A 136 1.30 3.50 -5.70
N PRO A 137 0.32 3.05 -4.91
CA PRO A 137 -0.54 3.98 -4.19
C PRO A 137 0.25 4.65 -3.07
N VAL A 138 -0.40 5.62 -2.41
CA VAL A 138 0.07 6.21 -1.14
C VAL A 138 0.32 5.10 -0.11
N ASP A 139 1.36 5.26 0.71
CA ASP A 139 1.74 4.39 1.82
C ASP A 139 2.08 2.93 1.43
N CYS A 140 2.48 2.71 0.18
CA CYS A 140 2.97 1.40 -0.22
C CYS A 140 4.35 1.13 0.39
N THR A 141 4.46 0.03 1.13
CA THR A 141 5.75 -0.42 1.66
C THR A 141 6.49 -1.30 0.66
N PHE A 142 7.82 -1.19 0.66
CA PHE A 142 8.70 -2.11 -0.05
C PHE A 142 10.02 -2.29 0.69
N ALA A 143 10.71 -3.38 0.40
CA ALA A 143 11.96 -3.75 1.05
C ALA A 143 12.83 -4.56 0.09
N PHE A 144 14.10 -4.72 0.43
CA PHE A 144 15.02 -5.55 -0.32
C PHE A 144 15.54 -6.66 0.57
N LEU A 145 15.56 -7.87 0.02
CA LEU A 145 15.99 -9.07 0.70
C LEU A 145 17.15 -9.67 -0.05
N TYR A 146 18.11 -10.20 0.68
CA TYR A 146 19.24 -10.91 0.12
C TYR A 146 19.41 -12.27 0.79
N SER A 147 19.88 -13.25 0.03
CA SER A 147 20.30 -14.57 0.52
C SER A 147 21.71 -14.86 0.03
N ALA A 148 22.40 -15.77 0.70
CA ALA A 148 23.73 -16.22 0.28
C ALA A 148 23.82 -17.74 0.37
N PHE A 149 24.35 -18.35 -0.69
CA PHE A 149 24.58 -19.79 -0.81
C PHE A 149 26.08 -20.00 -0.97
N THR A 150 26.66 -20.92 -0.20
CA THR A 150 28.10 -21.20 -0.28
C THR A 150 28.33 -22.67 -0.59
N VAL A 151 29.35 -22.96 -1.40
CA VAL A 151 29.68 -24.33 -1.81
C VAL A 151 30.43 -25.13 -0.74
N ASN A 152 30.98 -24.48 0.29
CA ASN A 152 31.89 -25.08 1.29
C ASN A 152 31.49 -24.81 2.76
N GLU A 153 30.20 -24.65 3.06
CA GLU A 153 29.69 -24.34 4.42
C GLU A 153 30.29 -23.09 5.11
N CYS A 154 30.99 -22.24 4.35
CA CYS A 154 31.62 -21.03 4.88
C CYS A 154 30.57 -19.92 5.05
N THR A 155 30.26 -19.56 6.29
CA THR A 155 29.22 -18.59 6.66
C THR A 155 29.61 -17.12 6.43
N SER A 156 30.49 -16.79 5.49
CA SER A 156 31.04 -15.43 5.33
C SER A 156 30.66 -14.73 4.02
N LEU A 157 29.72 -15.24 3.23
CA LEU A 157 29.28 -14.57 1.99
C LEU A 157 28.12 -13.59 2.28
N GLY A 158 28.11 -12.43 1.62
CA GLY A 158 27.02 -11.47 1.76
C GLY A 158 27.32 -10.12 1.13
N LEU A 159 26.69 -9.07 1.67
CA LEU A 159 26.88 -7.68 1.26
C LEU A 159 28.05 -7.08 2.06
N ILE A 160 29.06 -6.52 1.41
CA ILE A 160 30.33 -6.13 2.05
C ILE A 160 30.60 -4.64 1.86
N ALA A 161 30.78 -3.93 2.97
CA ALA A 161 31.25 -2.56 2.97
C ALA A 161 32.77 -2.53 3.12
N THR A 162 33.43 -1.66 2.35
CA THR A 162 34.90 -1.52 2.36
C THR A 162 35.25 -0.04 2.45
N GLN A 163 36.28 0.29 3.22
CA GLN A 163 36.81 1.65 3.33
C GLN A 163 38.22 1.69 2.74
N PRO A 164 38.38 2.03 1.45
CA PRO A 164 39.70 2.25 0.88
C PRO A 164 40.36 3.50 1.52
N GLU A 165 41.69 3.53 1.48
CA GLU A 165 42.47 4.63 2.05
C GLU A 165 42.33 5.88 1.18
N ASN A 166 41.99 7.04 1.78
CA ASN A 166 41.82 8.33 1.09
C ASN A 166 40.71 8.36 0.02
N GLU A 167 39.71 7.48 0.13
CA GLU A 167 38.55 7.43 -0.78
C GLU A 167 37.25 7.39 0.04
N PRO A 168 36.08 7.74 -0.54
CA PRO A 168 34.80 7.55 0.12
C PRO A 168 34.55 6.06 0.40
N LEU A 169 33.80 5.78 1.46
CA LEU A 169 33.34 4.44 1.79
C LEU A 169 32.67 3.77 0.59
N VAL A 170 33.00 2.51 0.33
CA VAL A 170 32.21 1.60 -0.51
C VAL A 170 31.13 0.96 0.37
N PRO A 171 29.86 1.39 0.29
CA PRO A 171 28.78 0.78 1.05
C PRO A 171 28.50 -0.65 0.59
N SER A 172 27.95 -1.48 1.49
CA SER A 172 27.52 -2.84 1.16
C SER A 172 26.30 -2.86 0.23
N ILE A 173 25.49 -1.82 0.26
CA ILE A 173 24.35 -1.62 -0.63
C ILE A 173 24.02 -0.12 -0.71
N ILE A 174 23.64 0.34 -1.90
CA ILE A 174 23.03 1.65 -2.18
C ILE A 174 21.69 1.39 -2.83
N ILE A 175 20.64 2.03 -2.34
CA ILE A 175 19.34 2.11 -2.99
C ILE A 175 19.05 3.55 -3.30
N SER A 176 18.68 3.81 -4.54
CA SER A 176 18.23 5.10 -5.01
C SER A 176 16.86 4.92 -5.64
N THR A 177 15.90 5.74 -5.22
CA THR A 177 14.54 5.76 -5.77
C THR A 177 14.13 7.18 -6.07
N VAL A 178 13.51 7.36 -7.23
CA VAL A 178 12.99 8.64 -7.70
C VAL A 178 11.58 8.46 -8.24
N GLN A 179 10.71 9.43 -7.96
CA GLN A 179 9.39 9.52 -8.56
C GLN A 179 9.51 10.06 -9.98
N VAL A 180 9.14 9.22 -10.93
CA VAL A 180 9.17 9.56 -12.37
C VAL A 180 7.81 10.04 -12.87
N SER A 181 6.74 9.84 -12.10
CA SER A 181 5.46 10.53 -12.32
C SER A 181 4.62 10.58 -11.05
N GLY A 182 3.96 11.71 -10.80
CA GLY A 182 3.02 11.89 -9.68
C GLY A 182 1.55 11.73 -10.07
N GLY A 183 0.72 11.23 -9.14
CA GLY A 183 -0.73 11.21 -9.27
C GLY A 183 -1.29 10.28 -10.36
N THR A 184 -2.42 10.67 -10.97
CA THR A 184 -3.13 9.95 -12.06
C THR A 184 -2.56 10.22 -13.45
N ASN A 185 -1.60 11.14 -13.59
CA ASN A 185 -0.94 11.41 -14.87
C ASN A 185 0.00 10.26 -15.22
N THR A 186 -0.48 9.37 -16.09
CA THR A 186 0.28 8.20 -16.49
C THR A 186 1.21 8.55 -17.65
N ILE A 187 2.50 8.70 -17.37
CA ILE A 187 3.55 8.71 -18.42
C ILE A 187 3.67 7.31 -19.04
N PRO A 188 4.15 7.17 -20.28
CA PRO A 188 4.48 5.85 -20.82
C PRO A 188 5.62 5.20 -20.01
N TYR A 189 5.41 3.97 -19.54
CA TYR A 189 6.42 3.19 -18.80
C TYR A 189 6.19 1.68 -18.97
N ALA A 190 7.23 0.88 -18.75
CA ALA A 190 7.13 -0.57 -18.69
C ALA A 190 8.23 -1.23 -17.86
N GLN A 191 7.87 -2.33 -17.21
CA GLN A 191 8.73 -3.28 -16.51
C GLN A 191 8.57 -4.66 -17.16
N LEU A 192 9.57 -5.08 -17.93
CA LEU A 192 9.55 -6.27 -18.77
C LEU A 192 10.62 -7.25 -18.33
N PHE A 193 10.43 -8.53 -18.61
CA PHE A 193 11.44 -9.54 -18.29
C PHE A 193 11.33 -10.77 -19.20
N SER A 194 12.42 -11.56 -19.19
CA SER A 194 12.46 -12.91 -19.73
C SER A 194 12.45 -13.93 -18.60
N SER A 195 11.40 -14.74 -18.52
CA SER A 195 11.37 -15.91 -17.65
C SER A 195 12.18 -17.09 -18.20
N LYS A 196 12.72 -16.95 -19.42
CA LYS A 196 13.41 -17.99 -20.17
C LYS A 196 14.92 -17.77 -20.17
N THR A 197 15.64 -18.89 -20.14
CA THR A 197 17.05 -18.97 -20.50
C THR A 197 17.21 -18.86 -22.01
N GLN A 198 18.09 -17.98 -22.46
CA GLN A 198 18.35 -17.67 -23.87
C GLN A 198 19.85 -17.82 -24.12
N LEU A 199 20.25 -18.97 -24.65
CA LEU A 199 21.65 -19.22 -25.02
C LEU A 199 21.98 -18.48 -26.31
N GLY A 200 23.12 -17.79 -26.31
CA GLY A 200 23.55 -17.02 -27.46
C GLY A 200 24.21 -17.89 -28.53
N ASN A 201 24.33 -17.33 -29.72
CA ASN A 201 25.29 -17.80 -30.71
C ASN A 201 26.23 -16.67 -31.13
N SER A 202 27.24 -16.98 -31.95
CA SER A 202 28.24 -16.00 -32.40
C SER A 202 27.68 -14.94 -33.36
N ASN A 203 26.42 -15.07 -33.80
CA ASN A 203 25.69 -14.05 -34.55
C ASN A 203 24.57 -13.53 -33.64
N SER A 204 24.65 -12.27 -33.25
CA SER A 204 23.71 -11.56 -32.36
C SER A 204 22.26 -12.08 -32.40
N ASP A 205 21.69 -12.37 -31.23
CA ASP A 205 20.31 -12.81 -31.04
C ASP A 205 19.46 -11.69 -30.42
N VAL A 206 18.21 -11.57 -30.88
CA VAL A 206 17.25 -10.64 -30.27
C VAL A 206 16.76 -11.24 -28.96
N VAL A 207 16.80 -10.44 -27.90
CA VAL A 207 16.29 -10.86 -26.60
C VAL A 207 14.79 -11.08 -26.67
N VAL A 208 14.33 -12.22 -26.18
CA VAL A 208 12.92 -12.52 -25.98
C VAL A 208 12.46 -11.96 -24.64
N LEU A 209 11.43 -11.13 -24.64
CA LEU A 209 10.70 -10.69 -23.45
C LEU A 209 9.34 -11.37 -23.47
N ASP A 210 9.08 -12.28 -22.54
CA ASP A 210 7.90 -13.14 -22.54
C ASP A 210 6.87 -12.75 -21.47
N SER A 211 7.18 -11.77 -20.63
CA SER A 211 6.28 -11.29 -19.59
C SER A 211 6.58 -9.85 -19.17
N SER A 212 5.65 -9.26 -18.43
CA SER A 212 5.69 -7.88 -17.94
C SER A 212 5.03 -7.78 -16.57
N SER A 213 5.63 -7.01 -15.65
CA SER A 213 5.04 -6.72 -14.34
C SER A 213 4.24 -5.42 -14.36
N ALA A 214 4.56 -4.51 -15.27
CA ALA A 214 3.82 -3.27 -15.45
C ALA A 214 4.00 -2.73 -16.87
N VAL A 215 2.95 -2.24 -17.51
CA VAL A 215 2.98 -1.63 -18.84
C VAL A 215 1.93 -0.54 -18.90
N ASN A 216 2.31 0.66 -19.30
CA ASN A 216 1.39 1.76 -19.52
C ASN A 216 1.78 2.52 -20.79
N LYS A 217 0.81 2.71 -21.70
CA LYS A 217 0.93 3.49 -22.95
C LYS A 217 2.10 3.07 -23.89
N LEU A 218 2.64 1.86 -23.71
CA LEU A 218 3.62 1.26 -24.59
C LEU A 218 3.03 0.00 -25.25
N ASP A 219 3.33 -0.20 -26.52
CA ASP A 219 2.93 -1.40 -27.26
C ASP A 219 4.07 -2.41 -27.18
N ILE A 220 3.78 -3.61 -26.66
CA ILE A 220 4.79 -4.66 -26.52
C ILE A 220 4.34 -5.86 -27.32
N THR A 221 5.14 -6.21 -28.32
CA THR A 221 4.88 -7.38 -29.16
C THR A 221 5.63 -8.58 -28.58
N THR A 222 4.98 -9.30 -27.66
CA THR A 222 5.55 -10.47 -26.94
C THR A 222 5.39 -11.81 -27.69
N ALA A 223 4.76 -11.81 -28.87
CA ALA A 223 4.56 -13.03 -29.64
C ALA A 223 5.88 -13.59 -30.19
N GLU A 224 6.29 -14.75 -29.65
CA GLU A 224 7.34 -15.73 -29.97
C GLU A 224 8.67 -15.34 -30.65
N LYS A 225 8.93 -14.10 -31.10
CA LYS A 225 10.17 -13.81 -31.83
C LYS A 225 10.88 -12.46 -31.70
N HIS A 226 10.40 -11.41 -31.01
CA HIS A 226 11.09 -10.12 -31.25
C HIS A 226 11.40 -9.14 -30.11
N GLY A 227 10.93 -9.32 -28.86
CA GLY A 227 11.35 -8.42 -27.75
C GLY A 227 11.34 -6.92 -28.11
N ILE A 228 10.38 -6.51 -28.95
CA ILE A 228 10.30 -5.15 -29.49
C ILE A 228 9.40 -4.35 -28.57
N ILE A 229 9.95 -3.24 -28.09
CA ILE A 229 9.21 -2.21 -27.38
C ILE A 229 8.86 -1.13 -28.41
N LYS A 230 7.57 -0.96 -28.69
CA LYS A 230 7.08 0.09 -29.59
C LYS A 230 6.54 1.25 -28.77
N TYR A 231 7.05 2.43 -29.08
CA TYR A 231 6.71 3.67 -28.39
C TYR A 231 5.55 4.34 -29.10
N ASN A 232 4.44 4.58 -28.40
CA ASN A 232 3.25 5.18 -29.01
C ASN A 232 3.28 6.71 -28.99
N GLU A 233 4.09 7.29 -28.12
CA GLU A 233 4.21 8.72 -27.92
C GLU A 233 5.66 9.14 -28.15
N ALA A 234 5.84 10.30 -28.78
CA ALA A 234 7.16 10.90 -28.88
C ALA A 234 7.61 11.42 -27.51
N GLY A 235 8.92 11.47 -27.30
CA GLY A 235 9.52 12.00 -26.07
C GLY A 235 10.93 11.53 -25.85
N VAL A 236 11.48 11.90 -24.70
CA VAL A 236 12.78 11.39 -24.23
C VAL A 236 12.51 10.29 -23.23
N TYR A 237 13.14 9.14 -23.43
CA TYR A 237 12.94 7.94 -22.65
C TYR A 237 14.22 7.51 -21.98
N PHE A 238 14.11 7.05 -20.75
CA PHE A 238 15.14 6.23 -20.12
C PHE A 238 14.84 4.75 -20.39
N LEU A 239 15.88 4.00 -20.68
CA LEU A 239 15.88 2.54 -20.77
C LEU A 239 17.03 1.97 -19.98
N ILE A 240 16.77 0.92 -19.23
CA ILE A 240 17.80 0.10 -18.60
C ILE A 240 17.46 -1.38 -18.73
N ALA A 241 18.48 -2.17 -19.01
CA ALA A 241 18.44 -3.62 -19.11
C ALA A 241 19.44 -4.23 -18.14
N CYS A 242 18.97 -5.07 -17.22
CA CYS A 242 19.79 -5.83 -16.29
C CYS A 242 19.66 -7.32 -16.64
N ALA A 243 20.67 -7.85 -17.34
CA ALA A 243 20.74 -9.23 -17.79
C ALA A 243 21.46 -10.13 -16.78
N GLN A 244 20.87 -11.28 -16.47
CA GLN A 244 21.56 -12.36 -15.75
C GLN A 244 22.32 -13.18 -16.78
N VAL A 245 23.65 -13.10 -16.77
CA VAL A 245 24.52 -13.74 -17.76
C VAL A 245 25.31 -14.88 -17.11
N GLY A 246 25.44 -16.01 -17.80
CA GLY A 246 26.07 -17.20 -17.25
C GLY A 246 25.91 -18.42 -18.17
N SER A 247 26.05 -19.62 -17.62
CA SER A 247 25.72 -20.88 -18.32
C SER A 247 24.37 -21.46 -17.91
N ALA A 248 23.68 -22.13 -18.85
CA ALA A 248 22.41 -22.82 -18.59
C ALA A 248 22.55 -24.17 -17.88
N LYS A 249 23.77 -24.67 -17.73
CA LYS A 249 24.12 -25.95 -17.11
C LYS A 249 25.30 -25.75 -16.16
N ASP A 250 25.49 -26.67 -15.22
CA ASP A 250 26.71 -26.79 -14.40
C ASP A 250 27.91 -27.21 -15.29
N THR A 251 28.30 -26.32 -16.20
CA THR A 251 29.40 -26.45 -17.14
C THR A 251 30.45 -25.43 -16.79
N ASP A 252 31.72 -25.77 -16.99
CA ASP A 252 32.84 -24.83 -16.83
C ASP A 252 32.98 -23.87 -18.03
N ALA A 253 31.86 -23.55 -18.70
CA ALA A 253 31.82 -22.71 -19.88
C ALA A 253 32.37 -21.32 -19.57
N SER A 254 33.34 -20.88 -20.36
CA SER A 254 33.94 -19.54 -20.24
C SER A 254 33.86 -18.82 -21.58
N GLY A 255 33.79 -17.49 -21.54
CA GLY A 255 33.60 -16.65 -22.71
C GLY A 255 33.02 -15.28 -22.34
N GLU A 256 32.61 -14.53 -23.35
CA GLU A 256 32.04 -13.20 -23.19
C GLU A 256 30.56 -13.23 -23.56
N VAL A 257 29.77 -12.41 -22.85
CA VAL A 257 28.40 -12.08 -23.19
C VAL A 257 28.33 -10.58 -23.43
N HIS A 258 27.78 -10.19 -24.58
CA HIS A 258 27.63 -8.82 -25.03
C HIS A 258 26.13 -8.46 -25.02
N LEU A 259 25.77 -7.24 -24.63
CA LEU A 259 24.38 -6.77 -24.58
C LEU A 259 24.29 -5.32 -25.06
N TRP A 260 23.44 -5.05 -26.04
CA TRP A 260 23.20 -3.69 -26.56
C TRP A 260 21.76 -3.49 -27.04
N MET A 261 21.46 -2.26 -27.46
CA MET A 261 20.13 -1.87 -27.93
C MET A 261 20.14 -1.54 -29.42
N ARG A 262 19.02 -1.79 -30.11
CA ARG A 262 18.75 -1.31 -31.47
C ARG A 262 17.56 -0.37 -31.48
N LEU A 263 17.68 0.73 -32.20
CA LEU A 263 16.58 1.64 -32.55
C LEU A 263 16.25 1.44 -34.02
N ASN A 264 15.02 1.02 -34.31
CA ASN A 264 14.53 0.79 -35.66
C ASN A 264 15.49 -0.11 -36.48
N GLU A 265 15.86 -1.26 -35.88
CA GLU A 265 16.75 -2.28 -36.46
C GLU A 265 18.22 -1.86 -36.63
N LYS A 266 18.60 -0.65 -36.18
CA LYS A 266 19.98 -0.17 -36.19
C LYS A 266 20.56 -0.17 -34.79
N ASP A 267 21.79 -0.66 -34.64
CA ASP A 267 22.48 -0.63 -33.35
C ASP A 267 22.58 0.81 -32.82
N MET A 268 22.17 1.01 -31.58
CA MET A 268 22.32 2.29 -30.90
C MET A 268 23.78 2.45 -30.50
N PRO A 269 24.43 3.57 -30.88
CA PRO A 269 25.81 3.82 -30.49
C PRO A 269 25.92 3.85 -28.96
N ASN A 270 27.07 3.41 -28.46
CA ASN A 270 27.43 3.52 -27.04
C ASN A 270 26.42 2.87 -26.07
N SER A 271 25.68 1.84 -26.51
CA SER A 271 24.76 1.06 -25.67
C SER A 271 25.30 -0.34 -25.34
N ASN A 272 26.41 -0.75 -25.96
CA ASN A 272 26.96 -2.11 -25.80
C ASN A 272 27.78 -2.24 -24.53
N THR A 273 27.61 -3.36 -23.83
CA THR A 273 28.41 -3.73 -22.65
C THR A 273 28.82 -5.19 -22.71
N ILE A 274 29.94 -5.53 -22.09
CA ILE A 274 30.52 -6.88 -22.09
C ILE A 274 30.71 -7.37 -20.65
N LYS A 275 30.38 -8.65 -20.43
CA LYS A 275 30.81 -9.40 -19.26
C LYS A 275 31.58 -10.64 -19.68
N THR A 276 32.77 -10.83 -19.12
CA THR A 276 33.47 -12.12 -19.17
C THR A 276 32.89 -13.05 -18.10
N ILE A 277 32.54 -14.26 -18.52
CA ILE A 277 32.05 -15.36 -17.69
C ILE A 277 33.15 -16.42 -17.59
N ARG A 278 33.41 -16.88 -16.38
CA ARG A 278 34.33 -17.97 -16.07
C ARG A 278 33.60 -19.10 -15.39
N ASN A 279 33.94 -20.34 -15.75
CA ASN A 279 33.43 -21.55 -15.11
C ASN A 279 31.89 -21.60 -14.98
N GLY A 280 31.17 -21.01 -15.95
CA GLY A 280 29.71 -20.93 -15.94
C GLY A 280 29.10 -19.99 -14.89
N ASN A 281 29.92 -19.22 -14.15
CA ASN A 281 29.46 -18.31 -13.09
C ASN A 281 28.37 -17.35 -13.59
N THR A 282 27.41 -17.06 -12.70
CA THR A 282 26.35 -16.09 -13.00
C THR A 282 26.80 -14.68 -12.62
N ALA A 283 26.51 -13.71 -13.47
CA ALA A 283 26.76 -12.31 -13.19
C ALA A 283 25.65 -11.41 -13.76
N VAL A 284 25.64 -10.16 -13.34
CA VAL A 284 24.76 -9.15 -13.92
C VAL A 284 25.49 -8.30 -14.95
N LEU A 285 24.87 -8.14 -16.13
CA LEU A 285 25.32 -7.25 -17.20
C LEU A 285 24.27 -6.14 -17.38
N VAL A 286 24.72 -4.88 -17.38
CA VAL A 286 23.82 -3.72 -17.45
C VAL A 286 24.04 -2.97 -18.76
N SER A 287 22.96 -2.60 -19.44
CA SER A 287 22.96 -1.72 -20.61
C SER A 287 21.89 -0.66 -20.42
N GLN A 288 22.23 0.62 -20.62
CA GLN A 288 21.34 1.76 -20.33
C GLN A 288 21.42 2.83 -21.41
N THR A 289 20.33 3.58 -21.61
CA THR A 289 20.32 4.75 -22.49
C THR A 289 19.25 5.75 -22.09
N VAL A 290 19.55 7.04 -22.26
CA VAL A 290 18.55 8.09 -22.45
C VAL A 290 18.48 8.40 -23.94
N VAL A 291 17.29 8.33 -24.54
CA VAL A 291 17.13 8.45 -25.99
C VAL A 291 15.85 9.22 -26.34
N LYS A 292 15.96 10.12 -27.33
CA LYS A 292 14.78 10.73 -27.95
C LYS A 292 14.15 9.75 -28.93
N LEU A 293 12.87 9.48 -28.75
CA LEU A 293 12.08 8.57 -29.58
C LEU A 293 10.91 9.33 -30.21
N GLU A 294 10.65 9.02 -31.46
CA GLU A 294 9.45 9.44 -32.18
C GLU A 294 8.33 8.41 -31.98
N ALA A 295 7.08 8.84 -32.19
CA ALA A 295 5.96 7.91 -32.14
C ALA A 295 6.13 6.82 -33.21
N LYS A 296 5.92 5.56 -32.79
CA LYS A 296 6.11 4.29 -33.51
C LYS A 296 7.56 3.81 -33.63
N ASP A 297 8.52 4.52 -33.05
CA ASP A 297 9.88 3.99 -32.92
C ASP A 297 9.87 2.66 -32.15
N LYS A 298 10.83 1.81 -32.53
CA LYS A 298 10.99 0.46 -32.00
C LYS A 298 12.35 0.31 -31.37
N VAL A 299 12.39 -0.04 -30.10
CA VAL A 299 13.62 -0.44 -29.40
C VAL A 299 13.65 -1.96 -29.24
N GLN A 300 14.80 -2.55 -29.53
CA GLN A 300 15.10 -3.98 -29.34
C GLN A 300 16.34 -4.13 -28.47
N LEU A 301 16.37 -5.18 -27.65
CA LEU A 301 17.60 -5.61 -27.00
C LEU A 301 18.20 -6.78 -27.78
N VAL A 302 19.52 -6.79 -27.87
CA VAL A 302 20.27 -7.78 -28.63
C VAL A 302 21.45 -8.22 -27.80
N PHE A 303 21.77 -9.51 -27.83
CA PHE A 303 22.92 -10.07 -27.15
C PHE A 303 23.70 -11.00 -28.07
N SER A 304 24.97 -11.21 -27.79
CA SER A 304 25.81 -12.20 -28.47
C SER A 304 26.72 -12.88 -27.45
N THR A 305 27.26 -14.04 -27.82
CA THR A 305 28.22 -14.76 -26.98
C THR A 305 29.38 -15.31 -27.79
N THR A 306 30.56 -15.36 -27.19
CA THR A 306 31.72 -16.05 -27.79
C THR A 306 31.68 -17.56 -27.56
N ASN A 307 30.83 -18.01 -26.62
CA ASN A 307 30.59 -19.41 -26.32
C ASN A 307 29.07 -19.69 -26.29
N LYS A 308 28.62 -20.65 -27.10
CA LYS A 308 27.21 -21.03 -27.27
C LYS A 308 26.55 -21.64 -26.02
N GLU A 309 27.36 -22.02 -25.02
CA GLU A 309 26.86 -22.51 -23.74
C GLU A 309 26.53 -21.36 -22.76
N LEU A 310 26.93 -20.13 -23.12
CA LEU A 310 26.61 -18.92 -22.38
C LEU A 310 25.38 -18.20 -22.95
N GLY A 311 24.75 -17.38 -22.12
CA GLY A 311 23.68 -16.49 -22.56
C GLY A 311 22.98 -15.82 -21.38
N LEU A 312 21.70 -15.48 -21.59
CA LEU A 312 20.82 -14.92 -20.57
C LEU A 312 20.20 -16.06 -19.76
N ILE A 313 20.41 -16.12 -18.45
CA ILE A 313 20.09 -17.28 -17.62
C ILE A 313 18.93 -16.98 -16.69
N ALA A 314 17.80 -17.68 -16.90
CA ALA A 314 16.70 -17.67 -15.95
C ALA A 314 16.80 -18.85 -15.00
N SER A 315 16.53 -18.63 -13.71
CA SER A 315 16.55 -19.67 -12.69
C SER A 315 15.45 -19.46 -11.64
N LYS A 316 15.00 -20.54 -11.00
CA LYS A 316 13.97 -20.49 -9.95
C LYS A 316 14.51 -21.09 -8.65
N PRO A 317 15.25 -20.32 -7.84
CA PRO A 317 15.71 -20.79 -6.54
C PRO A 317 14.54 -21.15 -5.61
N LYS A 318 14.76 -22.10 -4.70
CA LYS A 318 13.73 -22.55 -3.77
C LYS A 318 13.39 -21.43 -2.77
N ASN A 319 12.09 -21.16 -2.58
CA ASN A 319 11.56 -20.12 -1.68
C ASN A 319 11.88 -18.67 -2.06
N GLU A 320 12.39 -18.43 -3.26
CA GLU A 320 12.70 -17.09 -3.76
C GLU A 320 11.87 -16.77 -5.03
N PRO A 321 11.73 -15.49 -5.41
CA PRO A 321 11.18 -15.14 -6.73
C PRO A 321 12.02 -15.75 -7.87
N LEU A 322 11.42 -15.82 -9.06
CA LEU A 322 12.16 -16.16 -10.26
C LEU A 322 13.30 -15.15 -10.45
N VAL A 323 14.47 -15.64 -10.82
CA VAL A 323 15.59 -14.87 -11.36
C VAL A 323 15.38 -14.86 -12.88
N PRO A 324 14.87 -13.78 -13.46
CA PRO A 324 14.67 -13.70 -14.90
C PRO A 324 16.02 -13.60 -15.64
N GLY A 325 16.09 -14.11 -16.87
CA GLY A 325 17.30 -14.00 -17.69
C GLY A 325 17.66 -12.55 -18.03
N ILE A 326 16.65 -11.66 -18.07
CA ILE A 326 16.83 -10.22 -18.23
C ILE A 326 15.63 -9.47 -17.69
N ILE A 327 15.87 -8.29 -17.17
CA ILE A 327 14.89 -7.31 -16.72
C ILE A 327 15.10 -6.03 -17.51
N VAL A 328 14.01 -5.45 -18.02
CA VAL A 328 14.05 -4.20 -18.79
C VAL A 328 13.05 -3.22 -18.20
N SER A 329 13.55 -2.04 -17.83
CA SER A 329 12.75 -0.96 -17.28
C SER A 329 12.83 0.23 -18.22
N THR A 330 11.68 0.82 -18.56
CA THR A 330 11.62 2.03 -19.39
C THR A 330 10.52 2.97 -18.93
N PHE A 331 10.77 4.27 -19.04
CA PHE A 331 9.77 5.30 -18.79
C PHE A 331 10.12 6.58 -19.56
N ARG A 332 9.09 7.37 -19.87
CA ARG A 332 9.28 8.70 -20.47
C ARG A 332 9.75 9.70 -19.42
N LEU A 333 10.86 10.37 -19.69
CA LEU A 333 11.40 11.48 -18.91
C LEU A 333 10.75 12.81 -19.30
N SER A 334 10.63 13.05 -20.61
CA SER A 334 10.28 14.35 -21.18
C SER A 334 9.39 14.23 -22.40
N ASN A 335 8.58 15.24 -22.67
CA ASN A 335 7.93 15.46 -23.96
C ASN A 335 8.18 16.91 -24.42
N GLU A 336 7.73 17.28 -25.62
CA GLU A 336 7.96 18.63 -26.16
C GLU A 336 7.31 19.74 -25.32
N GLU A 337 6.23 19.43 -24.60
CA GLU A 337 5.50 20.38 -23.77
C GLU A 337 6.14 20.59 -22.38
N ASN A 338 6.83 19.56 -21.87
CA ASN A 338 7.49 19.55 -20.57
C ASN A 338 8.94 19.02 -20.72
N PRO A 339 9.86 19.87 -21.23
CA PRO A 339 11.28 19.55 -21.28
C PRO A 339 11.84 19.36 -19.87
N VAL A 340 12.62 18.30 -19.65
CA VAL A 340 13.34 18.07 -18.37
C VAL A 340 14.83 17.94 -18.65
N ALA A 341 15.66 18.30 -17.69
CA ALA A 341 17.11 18.17 -17.86
C ALA A 341 17.54 16.69 -17.91
N TYR A 342 18.39 16.35 -18.87
CA TYR A 342 18.96 15.00 -19.01
C TYR A 342 20.31 15.02 -19.74
N ALA A 343 21.08 13.94 -19.57
CA ALA A 343 22.26 13.67 -20.37
C ALA A 343 22.48 12.16 -20.55
N GLN A 344 22.87 11.76 -21.75
CA GLN A 344 23.51 10.50 -22.08
C GLN A 344 24.92 10.82 -22.56
N LEU A 345 25.91 10.43 -21.76
CA LEU A 345 27.32 10.68 -22.05
C LEU A 345 28.06 9.34 -22.06
N SER A 346 29.15 9.28 -22.80
CA SER A 346 29.98 8.07 -22.84
C SER A 346 31.42 8.41 -23.15
N SER A 347 32.29 7.42 -22.99
CA SER A 347 33.69 7.52 -23.42
C SER A 347 34.07 6.39 -24.36
N SER A 348 34.57 6.74 -25.54
CA SER A 348 35.09 5.78 -26.51
C SER A 348 36.55 5.37 -26.27
N GLN A 349 37.19 5.95 -25.25
CA GLN A 349 38.60 5.76 -24.94
C GLN A 349 38.75 4.90 -23.69
N SER A 350 39.70 3.96 -23.71
CA SER A 350 40.15 3.31 -22.47
C SER A 350 40.80 4.33 -21.54
N GLN A 351 40.59 4.18 -20.23
CA GLN A 351 41.00 5.10 -19.19
C GLN A 351 41.60 4.33 -18.03
N TRP A 352 42.93 4.40 -17.91
CA TRP A 352 43.67 3.63 -16.92
C TRP A 352 43.68 4.33 -15.57
N GLY A 353 43.31 3.58 -14.53
CA GLY A 353 43.33 4.06 -13.16
C GLY A 353 44.75 4.11 -12.59
N CYS A 354 44.85 4.67 -11.40
CA CYS A 354 45.98 4.48 -10.50
C CYS A 354 45.48 4.63 -9.06
N THR A 355 46.38 4.50 -8.09
CA THR A 355 46.08 4.70 -6.66
C THR A 355 45.66 6.13 -6.32
N THR A 356 45.89 7.09 -7.22
CA THR A 356 45.37 8.46 -7.09
C THR A 356 44.08 8.61 -7.90
N PRO A 357 43.00 9.11 -7.30
CA PRO A 357 41.74 9.32 -8.01
C PRO A 357 41.87 10.23 -9.24
N LYS A 358 41.32 9.80 -10.38
CA LYS A 358 41.29 10.55 -11.64
C LYS A 358 39.84 10.78 -12.10
N ILE A 359 39.56 11.97 -12.64
CA ILE A 359 38.26 12.24 -13.29
C ILE A 359 38.17 11.40 -14.56
N VAL A 360 37.06 10.70 -14.73
CA VAL A 360 36.73 9.96 -15.93
C VAL A 360 36.32 10.95 -17.02
N LYS A 361 37.02 10.89 -18.15
CA LYS A 361 36.71 11.65 -19.36
C LYS A 361 35.47 11.08 -20.03
N LEU A 362 34.62 11.97 -20.52
CA LEU A 362 33.43 11.67 -21.30
C LEU A 362 33.55 12.42 -22.63
N ASP A 363 34.09 11.76 -23.66
CA ASP A 363 34.41 12.36 -24.96
C ASP A 363 33.23 12.36 -25.93
N ASN A 364 32.15 11.66 -25.60
CA ASN A 364 30.91 11.63 -26.37
C ASN A 364 29.73 12.22 -25.58
N ASN A 365 28.94 13.05 -26.27
CA ASN A 365 27.61 13.48 -25.82
C ASN A 365 26.59 12.86 -26.77
N ASP A 366 25.98 11.76 -26.34
CA ASP A 366 25.01 10.98 -27.12
C ASP A 366 23.62 11.66 -27.11
N GLY A 367 23.41 12.59 -26.17
CA GLY A 367 22.28 13.50 -26.14
C GLY A 367 22.20 14.19 -24.77
N SER A 368 22.05 15.52 -24.75
CA SER A 368 21.84 16.25 -23.50
C SER A 368 20.90 17.43 -23.67
N HIS A 369 20.24 17.79 -22.56
CA HIS A 369 19.38 18.95 -22.43
C HIS A 369 19.58 19.54 -21.04
N HIS A 370 19.90 20.83 -20.96
CA HIS A 370 20.18 21.55 -19.70
C HIS A 370 21.32 20.99 -18.82
N ILE A 371 22.16 20.13 -19.39
CA ILE A 371 23.39 19.62 -18.77
C ILE A 371 24.53 19.76 -19.78
N LYS A 372 25.58 20.48 -19.40
CA LYS A 372 26.79 20.67 -20.19
C LYS A 372 27.86 19.69 -19.74
N ASN A 373 28.43 18.94 -20.67
CA ASN A 373 29.61 18.11 -20.41
C ASN A 373 30.88 18.84 -20.87
N ASN A 374 31.80 19.11 -19.96
CA ASN A 374 33.16 19.56 -20.27
C ASN A 374 34.16 18.44 -20.00
N ASN A 375 34.16 17.43 -20.88
CA ASN A 375 35.08 16.29 -20.87
C ASN A 375 35.17 15.55 -19.51
N GLY A 376 34.03 15.22 -18.92
CA GLY A 376 33.93 14.51 -17.64
C GLY A 376 33.38 15.35 -16.49
N VAL A 377 33.31 16.68 -16.66
CA VAL A 377 32.68 17.59 -15.69
C VAL A 377 31.32 18.01 -16.21
N MET A 378 30.26 17.52 -15.56
CA MET A 378 28.87 17.82 -15.90
C MET A 378 28.38 19.05 -15.14
N GLU A 379 28.14 20.17 -15.82
CA GLU A 379 27.58 21.39 -15.24
C GLU A 379 26.07 21.46 -15.50
N PHE A 380 25.29 21.63 -14.44
CA PHE A 380 23.83 21.61 -14.48
C PHE A 380 23.27 23.03 -14.63
N GLU A 381 22.41 23.25 -15.61
CA GLU A 381 21.84 24.57 -15.86
C GLU A 381 20.59 24.87 -15.03
N GLU A 382 19.94 23.81 -14.52
CA GLU A 382 18.69 23.88 -13.80
C GLU A 382 18.78 23.15 -12.44
N PRO A 383 18.25 23.74 -11.36
CA PRO A 383 18.21 23.08 -10.07
C PRO A 383 17.16 21.95 -10.04
N GLY A 384 17.33 20.98 -9.15
CA GLY A 384 16.33 19.94 -8.90
C GLY A 384 16.93 18.65 -8.37
N THR A 385 16.09 17.63 -8.23
CA THR A 385 16.51 16.28 -7.89
C THR A 385 16.88 15.52 -9.16
N TYR A 386 18.10 14.98 -9.21
CA TYR A 386 18.61 14.22 -10.34
C TYR A 386 18.90 12.79 -9.92
N PHE A 387 18.59 11.85 -10.82
CA PHE A 387 19.14 10.52 -10.77
C PHE A 387 20.36 10.46 -11.69
N VAL A 388 21.47 9.91 -11.19
CA VAL A 388 22.73 9.78 -11.91
C VAL A 388 23.16 8.32 -11.82
N MET A 389 23.54 7.74 -12.96
CA MET A 389 24.05 6.38 -13.04
C MET A 389 25.22 6.31 -14.01
N ALA A 390 26.32 5.71 -13.57
CA ALA A 390 27.46 5.40 -14.43
C ALA A 390 27.72 3.89 -14.46
N ALA A 391 27.64 3.31 -15.64
CA ALA A 391 27.99 1.91 -15.91
C ALA A 391 29.37 1.86 -16.58
N ALA A 392 30.39 1.51 -15.81
CA ALA A 392 31.78 1.51 -16.20
C ALA A 392 32.24 0.12 -16.63
N GLN A 393 32.86 0.01 -17.80
CA GLN A 393 33.42 -1.24 -18.34
C GLN A 393 34.82 -1.43 -17.78
N CYS A 394 34.95 -2.14 -16.67
CA CYS A 394 36.23 -2.41 -16.03
C CYS A 394 37.00 -3.54 -16.75
N GLY A 395 38.32 -3.41 -16.85
CA GLY A 395 39.20 -4.39 -17.48
C GLY A 395 40.68 -4.03 -17.37
N SER A 396 41.55 -4.82 -18.00
CA SER A 396 43.01 -4.63 -18.05
C SER A 396 43.56 -4.56 -19.49
N ASP A 397 44.64 -3.80 -19.72
CA ASP A 397 45.26 -3.62 -21.06
C ASP A 397 46.15 -4.81 -21.46
N GLU A 398 46.62 -5.59 -20.48
CA GLU A 398 47.54 -6.71 -20.66
C GLU A 398 47.24 -7.79 -19.61
N ASN A 399 47.62 -9.05 -19.86
CA ASN A 399 47.36 -10.25 -19.04
C ASN A 399 47.79 -10.17 -17.56
N ASP A 400 48.34 -9.04 -17.09
CA ASP A 400 48.94 -8.88 -15.77
C ASP A 400 48.20 -7.88 -14.87
N GLY A 401 47.12 -7.24 -15.36
CA GLY A 401 46.29 -6.33 -14.56
C GLY A 401 45.28 -7.08 -13.69
N VAL A 402 45.67 -7.40 -12.44
CA VAL A 402 44.78 -7.95 -11.41
C VAL A 402 44.66 -6.98 -10.26
N GLY A 403 43.45 -6.62 -9.89
CA GLY A 403 43.21 -5.69 -8.79
C GLY A 403 41.78 -5.19 -8.71
N ASP A 404 41.58 -4.16 -7.91
CA ASP A 404 40.29 -3.55 -7.69
C ASP A 404 40.16 -2.24 -8.48
N VAL A 405 39.10 -2.14 -9.29
CA VAL A 405 38.64 -0.88 -9.89
C VAL A 405 37.56 -0.28 -9.02
N ARG A 406 37.70 1.01 -8.69
CA ARG A 406 36.75 1.76 -7.86
C ARG A 406 36.22 2.96 -8.60
N VAL A 407 34.92 3.17 -8.56
CA VAL A 407 34.24 4.27 -9.23
C VAL A 407 33.21 4.91 -8.30
N TRP A 408 33.27 6.24 -8.18
CA TRP A 408 32.36 7.06 -7.38
C TRP A 408 32.11 8.43 -8.02
N MET A 409 31.32 9.27 -7.37
CA MET A 409 30.94 10.59 -7.87
C MET A 409 31.49 11.72 -6.99
N ARG A 410 31.82 12.86 -7.59
CA ARG A 410 32.09 14.11 -6.89
C ARG A 410 31.04 15.15 -7.23
N LEU A 411 30.61 15.92 -6.24
CA LEU A 411 29.79 17.11 -6.42
C LEU A 411 30.62 18.33 -6.01
N ASN A 412 30.81 19.27 -6.93
CA ASN A 412 31.59 20.48 -6.72
C ASN A 412 33.03 20.22 -6.21
N GLY A 413 33.64 19.12 -6.67
CA GLY A 413 34.98 18.69 -6.28
C GLY A 413 35.07 17.91 -4.96
N GLU A 414 33.95 17.73 -4.25
CA GLU A 414 33.87 16.93 -3.02
C GLU A 414 33.34 15.53 -3.31
N ASP A 415 33.95 14.51 -2.69
CA ASP A 415 33.51 13.12 -2.84
C ASP A 415 32.09 12.93 -2.28
N MET A 416 31.18 12.43 -3.11
CA MET A 416 29.84 12.07 -2.68
C MET A 416 29.90 10.80 -1.85
N VAL A 417 29.54 10.95 -0.58
CA VAL A 417 29.44 9.85 0.38
C VAL A 417 28.42 8.83 -0.14
N ASP A 418 28.78 7.55 -0.07
CA ASP A 418 27.91 6.43 -0.47
C ASP A 418 27.55 6.37 -1.97
N SER A 419 28.44 6.86 -2.84
CA SER A 419 28.40 6.64 -4.29
C SER A 419 29.48 5.67 -4.80
N ASN A 420 30.40 5.25 -3.93
CA ASN A 420 31.55 4.42 -4.32
C ASN A 420 31.17 2.96 -4.52
N THR A 421 31.81 2.31 -5.49
CA THR A 421 31.59 0.90 -5.84
C THR A 421 32.92 0.28 -6.22
N ILE A 422 33.09 -1.02 -5.94
CA ILE A 422 34.35 -1.74 -6.22
C ILE A 422 34.08 -3.00 -7.04
N GLN A 423 34.91 -3.23 -8.04
CA GLN A 423 34.94 -4.47 -8.80
C GLN A 423 36.36 -5.00 -8.80
N THR A 424 36.53 -6.23 -8.29
CA THR A 424 37.77 -6.97 -8.50
C THR A 424 37.78 -7.47 -9.94
N VAL A 425 38.86 -7.15 -10.64
CA VAL A 425 39.09 -7.43 -12.05
C VAL A 425 40.39 -8.22 -12.16
N ASP A 426 40.33 -9.29 -12.95
CA ASP A 426 41.50 -10.04 -13.41
C ASP A 426 41.64 -9.79 -14.93
N LYS A 427 42.05 -10.77 -15.73
CA LYS A 427 42.02 -10.75 -17.21
C LYS A 427 40.62 -10.62 -17.84
N ASP A 428 39.63 -10.22 -17.06
CA ASP A 428 38.21 -10.22 -17.43
C ASP A 428 37.68 -8.81 -17.62
N THR A 429 36.65 -8.71 -18.44
CA THR A 429 35.80 -7.53 -18.52
C THR A 429 34.60 -7.67 -17.57
N ALA A 430 34.30 -6.60 -16.82
CA ALA A 430 33.15 -6.53 -15.93
C ALA A 430 32.47 -5.16 -16.03
N VAL A 431 31.17 -5.10 -15.71
CA VAL A 431 30.45 -3.83 -15.59
C VAL A 431 30.31 -3.48 -14.12
N LEU A 432 30.86 -2.34 -13.74
CA LEU A 432 30.75 -1.73 -12.42
C LEU A 432 29.73 -0.59 -12.51
N VAL A 433 28.72 -0.60 -11.65
CA VAL A 433 27.66 0.41 -11.67
C VAL A 433 27.68 1.22 -10.39
N CYS A 434 27.90 2.53 -10.51
CA CYS A 434 27.67 3.48 -9.43
C CYS A 434 26.43 4.34 -9.73
N GLN A 435 25.70 4.73 -8.68
CA GLN A 435 24.45 5.48 -8.81
C GLN A 435 24.24 6.44 -7.64
N THR A 436 23.44 7.47 -7.86
CA THR A 436 22.94 8.34 -6.78
C THR A 436 21.65 9.06 -7.19
N ALA A 437 20.82 9.38 -6.20
CA ALA A 437 19.77 10.40 -6.30
C ALA A 437 20.19 11.60 -5.46
N VAL A 438 20.36 12.77 -6.09
CA VAL A 438 20.99 13.94 -5.48
C VAL A 438 20.26 15.23 -5.84
N GLU A 439 20.18 16.15 -4.89
CA GLU A 439 19.76 17.52 -5.14
C GLU A 439 20.91 18.33 -5.73
N ILE A 440 20.65 18.94 -6.88
CA ILE A 440 21.60 19.74 -7.64
C ILE A 440 21.10 21.17 -7.69
N LYS A 441 22.01 22.12 -7.49
CA LYS A 441 21.76 23.54 -7.71
C LYS A 441 22.26 23.93 -9.09
N LYS A 442 21.69 25.01 -9.62
CA LYS A 442 22.18 25.61 -10.85
C LYS A 442 23.66 25.98 -10.74
N GLY A 443 24.46 25.53 -11.71
CA GLY A 443 25.90 25.74 -11.77
C GLY A 443 26.73 24.71 -10.99
N ASP A 444 26.09 23.80 -10.25
CA ASP A 444 26.79 22.67 -9.64
C ASP A 444 27.45 21.80 -10.71
N LYS A 445 28.54 21.15 -10.31
CA LYS A 445 29.36 20.31 -11.18
C LYS A 445 29.47 18.90 -10.63
N LEU A 446 29.08 17.91 -11.42
CA LEU A 446 29.23 16.50 -11.07
C LEU A 446 30.32 15.85 -11.91
N GLU A 447 31.16 15.06 -11.26
CA GLU A 447 32.28 14.34 -11.89
C GLU A 447 32.17 12.85 -11.54
N ILE A 448 32.52 11.98 -12.48
CA ILE A 448 32.75 10.56 -12.19
C ILE A 448 34.24 10.37 -11.99
N VAL A 449 34.62 9.63 -10.94
CA VAL A 449 36.01 9.44 -10.53
C VAL A 449 36.36 7.96 -10.52
N ILE A 450 37.57 7.63 -10.97
CA ILE A 450 38.14 6.28 -10.93
C ILE A 450 39.41 6.24 -10.09
N ALA A 451 39.59 5.17 -9.32
CA ALA A 451 40.86 4.76 -8.75
C ALA A 451 41.07 3.25 -8.88
N THR A 452 42.32 2.81 -8.74
CA THR A 452 42.71 1.40 -8.70
C THR A 452 43.66 1.13 -7.54
N ASP A 453 43.86 -0.12 -7.17
CA ASP A 453 44.92 -0.52 -6.22
C ASP A 453 46.31 -0.70 -6.88
N VAL A 454 46.36 -0.73 -8.21
CA VAL A 454 47.63 -0.77 -8.98
C VAL A 454 48.20 0.63 -9.26
N THR A 455 49.53 0.71 -9.36
CA THR A 455 50.28 1.97 -9.35
C THR A 455 50.15 2.83 -10.61
N GLU A 456 49.92 2.27 -11.82
CA GLU A 456 49.40 2.94 -13.03
C GLU A 456 49.39 1.99 -14.25
N GLY A 457 48.42 2.15 -15.16
CA GLY A 457 48.57 1.77 -16.58
C GLY A 457 48.17 0.36 -17.02
N THR A 458 47.75 -0.52 -16.10
CA THR A 458 47.38 -1.91 -16.44
C THR A 458 45.92 -2.26 -16.15
N LEU A 459 45.23 -1.46 -15.32
CA LEU A 459 43.87 -1.72 -14.88
C LEU A 459 43.05 -0.42 -14.94
N GLY A 460 41.79 -0.50 -15.37
CA GLY A 460 40.93 0.68 -15.44
C GLY A 460 39.63 0.43 -16.21
N LEU A 461 39.18 1.45 -16.95
CA LEU A 461 38.02 1.37 -17.82
C LEU A 461 38.46 1.07 -19.24
N VAL A 462 37.86 0.09 -19.91
CA VAL A 462 38.29 -0.38 -21.22
C VAL A 462 37.20 -0.14 -22.24
N ALA A 463 37.55 0.58 -23.32
CA ALA A 463 36.71 0.66 -24.50
C ALA A 463 37.14 -0.42 -25.51
N THR A 464 36.17 -1.13 -26.09
CA THR A 464 36.45 -2.16 -27.10
C THR A 464 35.56 -1.99 -28.33
N LYS A 465 35.98 -2.55 -29.45
CA LYS A 465 35.21 -2.53 -30.70
C LYS A 465 35.10 -3.94 -31.28
N PRO A 466 34.16 -4.75 -30.79
CA PRO A 466 33.93 -6.10 -31.31
C PRO A 466 33.58 -6.09 -32.80
N GLN A 467 33.88 -7.18 -33.51
CA GLN A 467 33.56 -7.28 -34.94
C GLN A 467 32.05 -7.49 -35.14
N LYS A 468 31.42 -6.63 -35.95
CA LYS A 468 29.98 -6.69 -36.33
C LYS A 468 28.99 -6.29 -35.23
N GLU A 469 29.45 -5.63 -34.18
CA GLU A 469 28.61 -5.15 -33.08
C GLU A 469 28.88 -3.66 -32.83
N SER A 470 28.05 -3.01 -32.02
CA SER A 470 28.32 -1.64 -31.58
C SER A 470 29.59 -1.60 -30.73
N ALA A 471 30.32 -0.48 -30.83
CA ALA A 471 31.43 -0.22 -29.92
C ALA A 471 30.96 -0.25 -28.46
N VAL A 472 31.83 -0.76 -27.60
CA VAL A 472 31.65 -0.83 -26.16
C VAL A 472 32.44 0.33 -25.57
N PRO A 473 31.75 1.38 -25.10
CA PRO A 473 32.43 2.50 -24.45
C PRO A 473 33.03 2.05 -23.12
N SER A 474 34.09 2.74 -22.67
CA SER A 474 34.68 2.48 -21.36
C SER A 474 33.72 2.80 -20.22
N ILE A 475 32.76 3.69 -20.46
CA ILE A 475 31.72 4.08 -19.51
C ILE A 475 30.51 4.66 -20.24
N ILE A 476 29.33 4.40 -19.69
CA ILE A 476 28.07 5.02 -20.06
C ILE A 476 27.54 5.75 -18.84
N VAL A 477 27.21 7.04 -18.99
CA VAL A 477 26.63 7.87 -17.92
C VAL A 477 25.26 8.36 -18.36
N SER A 478 24.24 8.04 -17.58
CA SER A 478 22.88 8.55 -17.76
C SER A 478 22.51 9.44 -16.58
N VAL A 479 22.02 10.63 -16.88
CA VAL A 479 21.57 11.62 -15.91
C VAL A 479 20.19 12.10 -16.33
N PHE A 480 19.26 12.18 -15.38
CA PHE A 480 17.97 12.80 -15.65
C PHE A 480 17.39 13.44 -14.39
N GLN A 481 16.70 14.55 -14.60
CA GLN A 481 15.93 15.23 -13.57
C GLN A 481 14.66 14.43 -13.28
N SER A 482 14.36 14.24 -12.00
CA SER A 482 13.13 13.62 -11.55
C SER A 482 11.95 14.57 -11.72
N THR A 483 10.84 14.11 -12.28
CA THR A 483 9.66 14.94 -12.54
C THR A 483 8.62 14.79 -11.43
N GLY A 484 8.57 15.76 -10.51
CA GLY A 484 7.33 16.05 -9.79
C GLY A 484 6.40 16.85 -10.69
N SER A 485 5.11 16.77 -10.44
CA SER A 485 4.10 17.54 -11.19
C SER A 485 4.28 19.05 -10.97
N THR A 486 5.20 19.70 -11.68
CA THR A 486 5.24 21.15 -11.77
C THR A 486 4.09 21.60 -12.67
N THR A 487 2.87 21.67 -12.12
CA THR A 487 1.80 22.46 -12.75
C THR A 487 2.14 23.94 -12.57
N ASN A 488 3.17 24.39 -13.29
CA ASN A 488 3.48 25.80 -13.44
C ASN A 488 2.45 26.39 -14.41
N SER A 489 1.22 26.58 -13.93
CA SER A 489 0.17 27.28 -14.67
C SER A 489 0.49 28.78 -14.71
N GLN A 490 1.43 29.16 -15.58
CA GLN A 490 1.43 30.53 -16.07
C GLN A 490 0.12 30.76 -16.82
N TRP A 491 -0.74 31.57 -16.21
CA TRP A 491 -1.98 32.06 -16.76
C TRP A 491 -1.76 32.79 -18.09
N THR A 492 -1.82 32.06 -19.21
CA THR A 492 -2.21 32.65 -20.49
C THR A 492 -3.72 32.56 -20.63
N LYS A 493 -4.38 33.73 -20.62
CA LYS A 493 -5.82 33.89 -20.82
C LYS A 493 -6.34 33.00 -21.97
N PRO A 494 -7.35 32.14 -21.73
CA PRO A 494 -7.98 31.40 -22.82
C PRO A 494 -8.81 32.37 -23.68
N GLY A 495 -8.47 32.44 -24.96
CA GLY A 495 -9.36 32.95 -25.98
C GLY A 495 -10.64 32.11 -25.99
N LYS A 496 -11.77 32.80 -26.13
CA LYS A 496 -13.11 32.19 -26.19
C LYS A 496 -13.19 31.17 -27.32
N SER A 497 -13.29 29.89 -26.97
CA SER A 497 -13.94 28.89 -27.83
C SER A 497 -15.16 28.35 -27.08
N ASN A 498 -16.32 28.54 -27.71
CA ASN A 498 -17.57 27.93 -27.30
C ASN A 498 -17.49 26.44 -27.61
N GLU A 499 -17.61 25.57 -26.61
CA GLU A 499 -18.21 24.26 -26.81
C GLU A 499 -18.72 23.71 -25.48
N LYS A 500 -19.99 23.28 -25.53
CA LYS A 500 -20.73 22.67 -24.43
C LYS A 500 -20.48 21.18 -24.49
N GLU A 501 -19.86 20.62 -23.47
CA GLU A 501 -20.10 19.25 -23.00
C GLU A 501 -19.54 19.15 -21.58
N HIS A 502 -20.44 19.07 -20.60
CA HIS A 502 -20.10 18.78 -19.21
C HIS A 502 -20.24 17.28 -19.01
N ASP A 503 -19.16 16.55 -19.25
CA ASP A 503 -19.06 15.17 -18.79
C ASP A 503 -18.68 15.20 -17.30
N ASN A 504 -19.58 14.64 -16.48
CA ASN A 504 -19.35 14.40 -15.06
C ASN A 504 -18.35 13.24 -14.92
N GLU A 505 -17.07 13.52 -15.01
CA GLU A 505 -16.02 12.56 -14.67
C GLU A 505 -16.10 12.26 -13.16
N ILE A 506 -16.46 11.03 -12.81
CA ILE A 506 -16.56 10.56 -11.42
C ILE A 506 -15.12 10.43 -10.89
N ILE A 507 -14.67 11.43 -10.13
CA ILE A 507 -13.39 11.38 -9.43
C ILE A 507 -13.53 10.43 -8.23
N ASP A 508 -12.76 9.33 -8.25
CA ASP A 508 -12.77 8.22 -7.29
C ASP A 508 -12.02 8.57 -5.96
N ASP A 509 -12.20 9.79 -5.46
CA ASP A 509 -11.49 10.42 -4.31
C ASP A 509 -12.17 10.18 -2.94
N VAL A 510 -13.00 9.15 -2.80
CA VAL A 510 -13.70 8.91 -1.53
C VAL A 510 -12.72 8.42 -0.46
N ALA A 511 -12.69 9.05 0.71
CA ALA A 511 -11.92 8.52 1.83
C ALA A 511 -12.59 7.27 2.42
N TYR A 512 -11.82 6.20 2.61
CA TYR A 512 -12.30 4.95 3.19
C TYR A 512 -11.16 4.19 3.91
N LEU A 513 -11.54 3.31 4.83
CA LEU A 513 -10.61 2.52 5.63
C LEU A 513 -11.19 1.14 5.95
N GLN A 514 -10.36 0.12 5.76
CA GLN A 514 -10.54 -1.23 6.28
C GLN A 514 -9.26 -1.63 7.03
N ALA A 515 -9.35 -1.78 8.35
CA ALA A 515 -8.24 -2.22 9.18
C ALA A 515 -8.67 -3.37 10.09
N SER A 516 -7.76 -4.31 10.34
CA SER A 516 -8.04 -5.47 11.17
C SER A 516 -6.86 -5.85 12.06
N SER A 517 -7.13 -6.73 13.02
CA SER A 517 -6.11 -7.34 13.86
C SER A 517 -6.18 -8.85 13.85
N SER A 518 -5.15 -9.52 13.34
CA SER A 518 -5.02 -10.98 13.35
C SER A 518 -4.43 -11.54 14.65
N LYS A 519 -4.27 -10.68 15.68
CA LYS A 519 -3.65 -11.05 16.95
C LYS A 519 -4.66 -11.02 18.09
N ASN A 520 -4.52 -11.96 19.01
CA ASN A 520 -5.20 -11.91 20.31
C ASN A 520 -4.78 -10.65 21.07
N GLN A 521 -5.75 -9.93 21.64
CA GLN A 521 -5.54 -8.73 22.45
C GLN A 521 -6.22 -8.93 23.80
N LEU A 522 -5.58 -9.76 24.62
CA LEU A 522 -5.99 -9.97 25.99
C LEU A 522 -5.77 -8.68 26.79
N THR A 523 -6.72 -8.36 27.64
CA THR A 523 -6.65 -7.16 28.47
C THR A 523 -6.94 -7.51 29.92
N GLU A 524 -6.26 -6.80 30.81
CA GLU A 524 -6.59 -6.76 32.23
C GLU A 524 -7.70 -5.72 32.45
N SER A 525 -8.11 -5.50 33.70
CA SER A 525 -9.10 -4.48 34.10
C SER A 525 -8.65 -3.02 33.91
N LYS A 526 -7.61 -2.79 33.09
CA LYS A 526 -7.12 -1.47 32.73
C LYS A 526 -7.41 -1.19 31.25
N PRO A 527 -7.98 -0.02 30.93
CA PRO A 527 -8.22 0.38 29.55
C PRO A 527 -6.93 0.36 28.71
N LYS A 528 -6.99 -0.20 27.50
CA LYS A 528 -5.87 -0.31 26.57
C LYS A 528 -6.31 0.07 25.16
N ALA A 529 -5.43 0.74 24.42
CA ALA A 529 -5.64 0.98 23.00
C ALA A 529 -5.57 -0.33 22.19
N ILE A 530 -6.54 -0.50 21.29
CA ILE A 530 -6.60 -1.66 20.39
C ILE A 530 -5.57 -1.52 19.28
N THR A 531 -4.76 -2.55 19.05
CA THR A 531 -3.78 -2.62 17.96
C THR A 531 -4.38 -3.20 16.68
N TYR A 532 -4.22 -2.50 15.57
CA TYR A 532 -4.42 -3.02 14.22
C TYR A 532 -3.07 -3.39 13.63
N ASN A 533 -2.90 -4.63 13.14
CA ASN A 533 -1.65 -5.07 12.50
C ASN A 533 -1.82 -5.31 11.00
N LYS A 534 -3.00 -5.02 10.45
CA LYS A 534 -3.28 -5.04 9.03
C LYS A 534 -4.16 -3.85 8.65
N VAL A 535 -3.80 -3.16 7.57
CA VAL A 535 -4.63 -2.14 6.90
C VAL A 535 -4.80 -2.64 5.47
N GLU A 536 -6.01 -3.04 5.12
CA GLU A 536 -6.32 -3.70 3.85
C GLU A 536 -6.63 -2.68 2.76
N SER A 537 -7.22 -1.56 3.15
CA SER A 537 -7.67 -0.53 2.25
C SER A 537 -7.64 0.82 3.00
N LEU A 538 -7.05 1.84 2.37
CA LEU A 538 -6.83 3.16 2.97
C LEU A 538 -6.85 4.24 1.87
N ASN A 539 -7.74 5.22 2.02
CA ASN A 539 -7.71 6.46 1.25
C ASN A 539 -8.20 7.61 2.14
N GLY A 540 -7.51 8.76 2.15
CA GLY A 540 -7.87 9.94 2.94
C GLY A 540 -7.59 9.86 4.46
N TYR A 541 -6.73 8.95 4.89
CA TYR A 541 -6.21 8.84 6.26
C TYR A 541 -4.70 8.64 6.22
N SER A 542 -3.99 9.18 7.21
CA SER A 542 -2.62 8.73 7.53
C SER A 542 -2.66 7.77 8.71
N THR A 543 -1.91 6.67 8.60
CA THR A 543 -1.60 5.86 9.77
C THR A 543 -0.59 6.60 10.65
N VAL A 544 -1.03 7.04 11.83
CA VAL A 544 -0.15 7.63 12.85
C VAL A 544 0.19 6.58 13.90
N LYS A 545 1.46 6.59 14.32
CA LYS A 545 2.07 5.75 15.36
C LYS A 545 1.14 5.54 16.57
N ASN A 546 1.20 4.35 17.18
CA ASN A 546 0.53 3.98 18.45
C ASN A 546 -0.99 3.73 18.38
N HIS A 547 -1.48 3.10 17.31
CA HIS A 547 -2.85 2.59 17.22
C HIS A 547 -3.93 3.68 17.09
N THR A 548 -3.61 4.75 16.37
CA THR A 548 -4.48 5.92 16.16
C THR A 548 -4.63 6.17 14.66
N PHE A 549 -5.83 6.54 14.23
CA PHE A 549 -6.11 6.93 12.84
C PHE A 549 -6.24 8.44 12.75
N LEU A 550 -5.50 9.04 11.81
CA LEU A 550 -5.52 10.47 11.53
C LEU A 550 -6.33 10.72 10.25
N TYR A 551 -7.35 11.57 10.33
CA TYR A 551 -8.16 11.94 9.17
C TYR A 551 -7.44 13.03 8.37
N GLU A 552 -7.17 12.78 7.10
CA GLU A 552 -6.51 13.75 6.21
C GLU A 552 -7.51 14.55 5.39
N THR A 553 -8.69 13.97 5.17
CA THR A 553 -9.79 14.63 4.47
C THR A 553 -10.83 15.06 5.49
N PRO A 554 -11.34 16.31 5.44
CA PRO A 554 -12.44 16.69 6.29
C PRO A 554 -13.74 16.09 5.76
N GLY A 555 -14.62 15.62 6.63
CA GLY A 555 -15.87 15.01 6.19
C GLY A 555 -16.74 14.42 7.28
N TYR A 556 -17.85 13.85 6.84
CA TYR A 556 -18.70 12.98 7.65
C TYR A 556 -18.40 11.52 7.28
N TYR A 557 -18.07 10.73 8.29
CA TYR A 557 -17.61 9.36 8.15
C TYR A 557 -18.55 8.43 8.89
N PHE A 558 -18.99 7.37 8.22
CA PHE A 558 -19.63 6.25 8.89
C PHE A 558 -18.56 5.23 9.27
N VAL A 559 -18.48 4.93 10.57
CA VAL A 559 -17.50 4.01 11.14
C VAL A 559 -18.22 2.86 11.82
N MET A 560 -17.76 1.64 11.57
CA MET A 560 -18.23 0.44 12.24
C MET A 560 -17.05 -0.40 12.71
N TYR A 561 -17.14 -0.89 13.94
CA TYR A 561 -16.19 -1.79 14.56
C TYR A 561 -16.88 -3.12 14.83
N GLY A 562 -16.27 -4.22 14.41
CA GLY A 562 -16.69 -5.55 14.81
C GLY A 562 -15.54 -6.28 15.48
N ALA A 563 -15.70 -6.56 16.77
CA ALA A 563 -14.68 -7.14 17.61
C ALA A 563 -15.07 -8.55 18.01
N GLN A 564 -14.19 -9.52 17.73
CA GLN A 564 -14.34 -10.89 18.20
C GLN A 564 -13.90 -10.95 19.66
N VAL A 565 -14.86 -11.08 20.57
CA VAL A 565 -14.61 -11.12 22.01
C VAL A 565 -14.74 -12.53 22.54
N GLY A 566 -13.88 -12.91 23.49
CA GLY A 566 -13.89 -14.27 24.03
C GLY A 566 -12.89 -14.52 25.15
N SER A 567 -12.89 -15.76 25.64
CA SER A 567 -11.92 -16.27 26.61
C SER A 567 -11.09 -17.38 25.99
N LEU A 568 -9.75 -17.26 26.04
CA LEU A 568 -8.84 -18.30 25.54
C LEU A 568 -8.59 -19.44 26.53
N SER A 569 -8.91 -19.25 27.81
CA SER A 569 -8.67 -20.25 28.85
C SER A 569 -9.54 -20.04 30.10
N GLY A 570 -10.09 -21.14 30.61
CA GLY A 570 -10.86 -21.16 31.86
C GLY A 570 -12.37 -21.23 31.63
N ASN A 571 -13.11 -21.42 32.72
CA ASN A 571 -14.58 -21.47 32.73
C ASN A 571 -15.16 -20.19 33.36
N GLY A 572 -14.42 -19.09 33.30
CA GLY A 572 -14.84 -17.81 33.85
C GLY A 572 -15.76 -17.06 32.91
N GLN A 573 -16.60 -16.19 33.48
CA GLN A 573 -17.39 -15.20 32.76
C GLN A 573 -16.70 -13.83 32.88
N GLY A 574 -17.13 -12.86 32.08
CA GLY A 574 -16.75 -11.46 32.30
C GLY A 574 -17.35 -10.55 31.25
N GLU A 575 -17.00 -9.28 31.33
CA GLU A 575 -17.48 -8.25 30.41
C GLU A 575 -16.30 -7.65 29.66
N ILE A 576 -16.53 -7.33 28.40
CA ILE A 576 -15.62 -6.52 27.60
C ILE A 576 -16.32 -5.22 27.25
N HIS A 577 -15.63 -4.12 27.51
CA HIS A 577 -16.08 -2.76 27.27
C HIS A 577 -15.24 -2.18 26.14
N MET A 578 -15.87 -1.52 25.18
CA MET A 578 -15.19 -0.91 24.03
C MET A 578 -15.75 0.48 23.77
N TRP A 579 -14.87 1.47 23.63
CA TRP A 579 -15.24 2.86 23.37
C TRP A 579 -14.20 3.59 22.52
N THR A 580 -14.51 4.79 22.06
CA THR A 580 -13.59 5.61 21.25
C THR A 580 -12.93 6.69 22.09
N ARG A 581 -11.68 7.01 21.74
CA ARG A 581 -10.89 8.10 22.30
C ARG A 581 -10.47 9.02 21.18
N GLU A 582 -10.68 10.31 21.38
CA GLU A 582 -10.33 11.34 20.40
C GLU A 582 -9.34 12.33 20.98
N ASN A 583 -8.25 12.56 20.25
CA ASN A 583 -7.18 13.46 20.66
C ASN A 583 -6.75 13.23 22.14
N GLY A 584 -6.69 11.95 22.54
CA GLY A 584 -6.33 11.52 23.90
C GLY A 584 -7.43 11.57 24.96
N LYS A 585 -8.68 11.95 24.62
CA LYS A 585 -9.82 12.02 25.55
C LYS A 585 -10.89 11.00 25.19
N ASP A 586 -11.41 10.27 26.19
CA ASP A 586 -12.48 9.31 25.94
C ASP A 586 -13.75 10.03 25.50
N GLU A 587 -14.33 9.57 24.39
CA GLU A 587 -15.57 10.15 23.87
C GLU A 587 -16.72 9.79 24.78
N PRO A 588 -17.45 10.79 25.31
CA PRO A 588 -18.61 10.50 26.12
C PRO A 588 -19.60 9.69 25.29
N GLN A 589 -20.18 8.65 25.90
CA GLN A 589 -21.28 7.88 25.29
C GLN A 589 -20.90 7.00 24.08
N SER A 590 -19.60 6.70 23.92
CA SER A 590 -19.11 5.78 22.89
C SER A 590 -18.93 4.34 23.39
N ASN A 591 -19.29 4.05 24.64
CA ASN A 591 -19.04 2.74 25.25
C ASN A 591 -20.12 1.71 24.89
N SER A 592 -19.70 0.47 24.68
CA SER A 592 -20.53 -0.71 24.46
C SER A 592 -20.01 -1.88 25.29
N ILE A 593 -20.91 -2.65 25.89
CA ILE A 593 -20.58 -3.77 26.78
C ILE A 593 -21.02 -5.09 26.14
N GLN A 594 -20.13 -6.07 26.14
CA GLN A 594 -20.48 -7.44 25.78
C GLN A 594 -20.11 -8.40 26.90
N ALA A 595 -21.11 -9.07 27.46
CA ALA A 595 -20.87 -10.20 28.34
C ALA A 595 -20.35 -11.40 27.53
N VAL A 596 -19.31 -12.05 28.06
CA VAL A 596 -18.72 -13.27 27.53
C VAL A 596 -19.01 -14.43 28.49
N GLU A 597 -19.72 -15.42 27.98
CA GLU A 597 -20.07 -16.62 28.73
C GLU A 597 -18.97 -17.69 28.66
N ARG A 598 -19.12 -18.78 29.42
CA ARG A 598 -18.06 -19.78 29.60
C ARG A 598 -17.60 -20.38 28.27
N ARG A 599 -16.34 -20.11 27.89
CA ARG A 599 -15.73 -20.54 26.61
C ARG A 599 -16.49 -20.07 25.36
N GLY A 600 -17.34 -19.03 25.50
CA GLY A 600 -18.07 -18.47 24.39
C GLY A 600 -17.23 -17.46 23.62
N LEU A 601 -17.36 -17.50 22.30
CA LEU A 601 -16.99 -16.43 21.39
C LEU A 601 -18.24 -15.62 21.09
N SER A 602 -18.14 -14.29 21.15
CA SER A 602 -19.20 -13.38 20.74
C SER A 602 -18.65 -12.27 19.86
N VAL A 603 -19.54 -11.61 19.12
CA VAL A 603 -19.20 -10.43 18.32
C VAL A 603 -19.73 -9.18 19.03
N LEU A 604 -18.83 -8.27 19.37
CA LEU A 604 -19.16 -6.94 19.89
C LEU A 604 -19.12 -5.94 18.74
N ILE A 605 -20.24 -5.26 18.48
CA ILE A 605 -20.33 -4.23 17.43
C ILE A 605 -20.49 -2.84 18.03
N TYR A 606 -19.79 -1.86 17.46
CA TYR A 606 -20.01 -0.43 17.71
C TYR A 606 -20.08 0.31 16.37
N ASN A 607 -21.00 1.25 16.23
CA ASN A 607 -21.07 2.13 15.08
C ASN A 607 -21.16 3.60 15.51
N ALA A 608 -20.62 4.48 14.68
CA ALA A 608 -20.63 5.91 14.90
C ALA A 608 -20.67 6.68 13.57
N LEU A 609 -21.22 7.88 13.63
CA LEU A 609 -21.05 8.89 12.59
C LEU A 609 -20.09 9.97 13.11
N ILE A 610 -18.94 10.12 12.46
CA ILE A 610 -17.87 11.01 12.90
C ILE A 610 -17.75 12.19 11.94
N LYS A 611 -17.84 13.42 12.46
CA LYS A 611 -17.54 14.65 11.72
C LYS A 611 -16.06 15.02 11.84
N ALA A 612 -15.19 14.44 11.05
CA ALA A 612 -13.75 14.67 11.20
C ALA A 612 -13.28 15.93 10.43
N PRO A 613 -12.68 16.95 11.08
CA PRO A 613 -11.79 17.87 10.41
C PRO A 613 -10.43 17.21 10.11
N VAL A 614 -9.65 17.84 9.23
CA VAL A 614 -8.25 17.43 8.97
C VAL A 614 -7.46 17.43 10.28
N GLY A 615 -6.68 16.37 10.50
CA GLY A 615 -5.85 16.21 11.68
C GLY A 615 -6.57 15.69 12.94
N ARG A 616 -7.85 15.28 12.85
CA ARG A 616 -8.54 14.62 13.97
C ARG A 616 -7.92 13.24 14.21
N GLU A 617 -7.57 12.94 15.45
CA GLU A 617 -7.09 11.62 15.86
C GLU A 617 -8.21 10.81 16.52
N VAL A 618 -8.44 9.59 16.05
CA VAL A 618 -9.41 8.64 16.65
C VAL A 618 -8.73 7.32 16.97
N GLN A 619 -8.87 6.88 18.21
CA GLN A 619 -8.40 5.61 18.76
C GLN A 619 -9.57 4.81 19.33
N VAL A 620 -9.46 3.48 19.34
CA VAL A 620 -10.42 2.61 20.04
C VAL A 620 -9.75 2.05 21.28
N ILE A 621 -10.48 2.07 22.39
CA ILE A 621 -10.07 1.59 23.69
C ILE A 621 -10.89 0.36 24.05
N ILE A 622 -10.23 -0.62 24.65
CA ILE A 622 -10.84 -1.80 25.24
C ILE A 622 -10.49 -1.93 26.72
N SER A 623 -11.44 -2.37 27.53
CA SER A 623 -11.24 -2.82 28.91
C SER A 623 -11.94 -4.16 29.12
N ALA A 624 -11.41 -5.00 30.01
CA ALA A 624 -12.02 -6.29 30.33
C ALA A 624 -12.16 -6.49 31.84
N TYR A 625 -13.33 -6.93 32.25
CA TYR A 625 -13.68 -7.20 33.63
C TYR A 625 -13.92 -8.71 33.81
N PRO A 626 -12.84 -9.51 33.93
CA PRO A 626 -12.99 -10.92 34.17
C PRO A 626 -13.56 -11.17 35.57
N SER A 627 -14.49 -12.12 35.69
CA SER A 627 -14.76 -12.77 36.97
C SER A 627 -13.50 -13.45 37.51
N ASN A 628 -13.44 -13.71 38.82
CA ASN A 628 -12.30 -14.34 39.52
C ASN A 628 -11.81 -15.70 38.95
N LYS A 629 -12.46 -16.24 37.92
CA LYS A 629 -12.13 -17.52 37.26
C LYS A 629 -11.71 -17.39 35.78
N CYS A 630 -11.60 -16.17 35.25
CA CYS A 630 -11.15 -15.91 33.88
C CYS A 630 -9.81 -15.15 33.91
N SER A 631 -8.74 -15.70 33.34
CA SER A 631 -7.43 -15.02 33.28
C SER A 631 -7.07 -14.54 31.86
N SER A 632 -7.94 -14.75 30.88
CA SER A 632 -7.64 -14.53 29.46
C SER A 632 -8.85 -14.03 28.67
N LEU A 633 -9.53 -13.04 29.21
CA LEU A 633 -10.62 -12.33 28.54
C LEU A 633 -10.04 -11.22 27.64
N GLY A 634 -10.55 -11.08 26.42
CA GLY A 634 -10.18 -9.97 25.53
C GLY A 634 -10.65 -10.18 24.10
N LEU A 635 -9.94 -9.55 23.16
CA LEU A 635 -10.17 -9.77 21.72
C LEU A 635 -9.44 -11.03 21.26
N VAL A 636 -10.13 -11.86 20.49
CA VAL A 636 -9.66 -13.20 20.11
C VAL A 636 -9.60 -13.32 18.59
N ALA A 637 -8.42 -13.63 18.06
CA ALA A 637 -8.23 -14.03 16.67
C ALA A 637 -8.12 -15.56 16.60
N LEU A 638 -8.70 -16.17 15.56
CA LEU A 638 -8.77 -17.62 15.39
C LEU A 638 -8.30 -18.03 14.00
N ASP A 639 -7.46 -19.05 13.96
CA ASP A 639 -7.06 -19.75 12.74
C ASP A 639 -7.84 -21.05 12.64
N VAL A 640 -8.72 -21.14 11.64
CA VAL A 640 -9.64 -22.25 11.42
C VAL A 640 -9.24 -22.93 10.11
N SER A 641 -8.94 -24.23 10.14
CA SER A 641 -8.21 -24.94 9.08
C SER A 641 -8.85 -24.96 7.68
N HIS A 642 -10.08 -24.45 7.50
CA HIS A 642 -10.85 -24.49 6.25
C HIS A 642 -11.58 -23.19 5.93
N GLU A 643 -11.25 -22.10 6.62
CA GLU A 643 -11.94 -20.82 6.51
C GLU A 643 -10.92 -19.68 6.53
N PRO A 644 -11.29 -18.47 6.07
CA PRO A 644 -10.45 -17.30 6.31
C PRO A 644 -10.25 -17.07 7.81
N LEU A 645 -9.10 -16.52 8.16
CA LEU A 645 -8.76 -16.12 9.52
C LEU A 645 -9.88 -15.26 10.12
N VAL A 646 -10.22 -15.53 11.38
CA VAL A 646 -11.10 -14.69 12.21
C VAL A 646 -10.23 -13.63 12.87
N PRO A 647 -10.32 -12.35 12.49
CA PRO A 647 -9.59 -11.29 13.15
C PRO A 647 -10.21 -11.00 14.53
N SER A 648 -9.38 -10.54 15.46
CA SER A 648 -9.83 -10.10 16.79
C SER A 648 -10.63 -8.81 16.74
N ILE A 649 -10.41 -7.97 15.73
CA ILE A 649 -11.22 -6.80 15.43
C ILE A 649 -11.11 -6.40 13.96
N ILE A 650 -12.19 -5.83 13.44
CA ILE A 650 -12.28 -5.15 12.15
C ILE A 650 -12.83 -3.74 12.39
N ARG A 651 -12.19 -2.73 11.79
CA ARG A 651 -12.72 -1.37 11.61
C ARG A 651 -13.00 -1.16 10.13
N SER A 652 -14.24 -0.82 9.82
CA SER A 652 -14.73 -0.54 8.48
C SER A 652 -15.30 0.87 8.45
N GLU A 653 -14.82 1.68 7.52
CA GLU A 653 -15.12 3.10 7.52
C GLU A 653 -15.19 3.69 6.10
N ILE A 654 -16.20 4.54 5.89
CA ILE A 654 -16.46 5.17 4.59
C ILE A 654 -16.89 6.62 4.77
N GLN A 655 -16.31 7.52 3.97
CA GLN A 655 -16.74 8.90 3.91
C GLN A 655 -18.10 8.98 3.20
N LEU A 656 -19.04 9.68 3.82
CA LEU A 656 -20.38 9.93 3.29
C LEU A 656 -20.43 11.28 2.55
N SER A 657 -19.78 12.31 3.08
CA SER A 657 -19.70 13.62 2.44
C SER A 657 -18.53 14.47 2.91
N ASP A 658 -18.28 15.54 2.16
CA ASP A 658 -17.51 16.70 2.62
C ASP A 658 -18.17 17.35 3.85
N ILE A 659 -17.36 18.04 4.65
CA ILE A 659 -17.79 18.85 5.79
C ILE A 659 -18.68 20.02 5.36
N ASP A 660 -18.45 20.56 4.15
CA ASP A 660 -19.18 21.69 3.58
C ASP A 660 -20.49 21.28 2.87
N HIS A 661 -20.61 20.01 2.49
CA HIS A 661 -21.77 19.46 1.77
C HIS A 661 -22.36 18.25 2.51
N PRO A 662 -22.83 18.44 3.76
CA PRO A 662 -23.23 17.35 4.64
C PRO A 662 -24.37 16.52 4.06
N VAL A 663 -24.23 15.19 4.09
CA VAL A 663 -25.35 14.27 3.86
C VAL A 663 -26.43 14.52 4.90
N HIS A 664 -27.70 14.40 4.51
CA HIS A 664 -28.79 14.37 5.48
C HIS A 664 -28.61 13.16 6.41
N ASN A 665 -28.27 13.42 7.66
CA ASN A 665 -27.96 12.40 8.64
C ASN A 665 -28.58 12.73 10.01
N LEU A 666 -28.64 11.73 10.88
CA LEU A 666 -29.08 11.84 12.26
C LEU A 666 -28.41 10.74 13.10
N VAL A 667 -27.88 11.11 14.26
CA VAL A 667 -27.49 10.17 15.31
C VAL A 667 -28.26 10.53 16.59
N VAL A 668 -29.04 9.57 17.08
CA VAL A 668 -29.79 9.73 18.34
C VAL A 668 -29.46 8.61 19.30
N GLY A 669 -29.37 8.97 20.59
CA GLY A 669 -29.05 8.05 21.66
C GLY A 669 -30.11 8.06 22.77
N SER A 670 -30.26 6.93 23.45
CA SER A 670 -31.01 6.87 24.71
C SER A 670 -30.10 6.55 25.88
N SER A 671 -30.02 7.48 26.83
CA SER A 671 -29.25 7.31 28.06
C SER A 671 -30.09 6.73 29.21
N LYS A 672 -31.30 6.27 28.93
CA LYS A 672 -32.22 5.72 29.92
C LYS A 672 -32.39 4.22 29.68
N THR A 673 -32.45 3.47 30.77
CA THR A 673 -32.93 2.08 30.72
C THR A 673 -34.41 2.06 30.36
N GLN A 674 -34.76 1.25 29.36
CA GLN A 674 -36.10 1.11 28.82
C GLN A 674 -36.55 -0.33 28.99
N LEU A 675 -37.37 -0.58 30.01
CA LEU A 675 -37.93 -1.89 30.29
C LEU A 675 -39.05 -2.26 29.31
N GLY A 676 -39.05 -3.52 28.93
CA GLY A 676 -39.94 -4.06 27.92
C GLY A 676 -41.38 -4.25 28.39
N SER A 677 -42.14 -4.85 27.50
CA SER A 677 -43.42 -5.50 27.78
C SER A 677 -43.71 -6.48 26.65
N SER A 678 -44.69 -7.35 26.84
CA SER A 678 -45.19 -8.22 25.76
C SER A 678 -45.67 -7.43 24.54
N ASN A 679 -46.19 -6.22 24.73
CA ASN A 679 -46.56 -5.31 23.65
C ASN A 679 -45.35 -4.50 23.14
N SER A 680 -45.33 -4.23 21.83
CA SER A 680 -44.32 -3.32 21.24
C SER A 680 -44.43 -1.93 21.86
N LYS A 681 -43.31 -1.38 22.30
CA LYS A 681 -43.17 0.01 22.74
C LYS A 681 -42.16 0.73 21.86
N ALA A 682 -42.50 1.95 21.43
CA ALA A 682 -41.55 2.83 20.76
C ALA A 682 -40.49 3.30 21.75
N ILE A 683 -39.25 3.37 21.29
CA ILE A 683 -38.10 3.83 22.06
C ILE A 683 -38.15 5.35 22.21
N THR A 684 -37.83 5.85 23.40
CA THR A 684 -37.64 7.28 23.63
C THR A 684 -36.16 7.64 23.53
N TYR A 685 -35.87 8.73 22.83
CA TYR A 685 -34.53 9.30 22.72
C TYR A 685 -34.50 10.64 23.42
N GLU A 686 -33.46 10.84 24.24
CA GLU A 686 -33.33 12.03 25.08
C GLU A 686 -32.12 12.87 24.66
N GLN A 687 -31.22 12.27 23.88
CA GLN A 687 -29.99 12.90 23.44
C GLN A 687 -30.00 13.00 21.93
N ASP A 688 -30.03 14.25 21.49
CA ASP A 688 -29.71 14.63 20.13
C ASP A 688 -28.22 14.98 20.14
N GLN A 689 -27.38 14.06 19.67
CA GLN A 689 -26.04 14.44 19.19
C GLN A 689 -26.24 15.04 17.79
N SER A 690 -27.11 16.05 17.64
CA SER A 690 -27.46 16.60 16.33
C SER A 690 -26.29 17.35 15.74
N SER A 691 -25.55 16.64 14.90
CA SER A 691 -24.94 17.21 13.70
C SER A 691 -25.86 17.06 12.48
N GLY A 692 -27.10 16.57 12.68
CA GLY A 692 -28.01 16.20 11.62
C GLY A 692 -28.55 17.39 10.83
N ILE A 693 -28.24 17.41 9.53
CA ILE A 693 -28.79 18.38 8.59
C ILE A 693 -30.05 17.79 7.97
N GLY A 694 -31.19 18.43 8.25
CA GLY A 694 -32.44 18.13 7.59
C GLY A 694 -33.06 16.77 7.91
N ILE A 695 -33.02 16.28 9.15
CA ILE A 695 -33.96 15.24 9.63
C ILE A 695 -34.51 15.70 11.00
N PRO A 696 -35.72 16.30 11.06
CA PRO A 696 -36.29 16.77 12.32
C PRO A 696 -36.64 15.60 13.27
N PHE A 697 -36.17 15.69 14.51
CA PHE A 697 -36.47 14.74 15.58
C PHE A 697 -37.67 15.21 16.43
N ALA A 698 -38.72 14.38 16.53
CA ALA A 698 -39.92 14.69 17.31
C ALA A 698 -39.84 14.02 18.70
N ARG A 699 -39.39 14.78 19.71
CA ARG A 699 -39.18 14.28 21.08
C ARG A 699 -40.43 13.68 21.76
N SER A 700 -41.63 14.08 21.36
CA SER A 700 -42.87 13.74 22.08
C SER A 700 -43.39 12.32 21.85
N ASP A 701 -43.05 11.67 20.73
CA ASP A 701 -43.56 10.33 20.37
C ASP A 701 -42.44 9.35 19.96
N GLY A 702 -41.17 9.71 20.19
CA GLY A 702 -40.02 8.87 19.84
C GLY A 702 -39.85 8.65 18.33
N SER A 703 -40.48 9.46 17.48
CA SER A 703 -40.36 9.34 16.03
C SER A 703 -39.34 10.30 15.41
N ILE A 704 -38.67 9.81 14.38
CA ILE A 704 -37.83 10.59 13.46
C ILE A 704 -38.67 10.88 12.23
N LYS A 705 -38.84 12.16 11.88
CA LYS A 705 -39.65 12.54 10.72
C LYS A 705 -38.73 12.89 9.55
N PHE A 706 -38.87 12.19 8.43
CA PHE A 706 -38.12 12.53 7.22
C PHE A 706 -38.65 13.83 6.63
N ASN A 707 -37.80 14.82 6.35
CA ASN A 707 -38.24 16.09 5.76
C ASN A 707 -38.37 16.03 4.23
N LYS A 708 -37.78 15.01 3.59
CA LYS A 708 -37.76 14.80 2.15
C LYS A 708 -37.89 13.32 1.83
N SER A 709 -38.25 13.04 0.58
CA SER A 709 -38.27 11.67 0.07
C SER A 709 -36.86 11.22 -0.32
N GLY A 710 -36.52 9.97 -0.06
CA GLY A 710 -35.22 9.39 -0.40
C GLY A 710 -35.06 7.97 0.12
N ASN A 711 -33.92 7.36 -0.21
CA ASN A 711 -33.48 6.10 0.38
C ASN A 711 -32.58 6.41 1.57
N TYR A 712 -32.85 5.80 2.71
CA TYR A 712 -32.09 6.02 3.93
C TYR A 712 -31.53 4.72 4.43
N PHE A 713 -30.20 4.68 4.63
CA PHE A 713 -29.59 3.64 5.43
C PHE A 713 -29.82 3.95 6.90
N MET A 714 -30.16 2.91 7.65
CA MET A 714 -30.28 3.00 9.08
C MET A 714 -29.65 1.78 9.75
N ILE A 715 -28.98 2.06 10.85
CA ILE A 715 -28.37 1.05 11.70
C ILE A 715 -28.55 1.47 13.16
N PHE A 716 -28.89 0.53 14.01
CA PHE A 716 -28.87 0.78 15.44
C PHE A 716 -28.19 -0.35 16.19
N ALA A 717 -27.47 0.04 17.24
CA ALA A 717 -26.88 -0.85 18.22
C ALA A 717 -27.55 -0.58 19.56
N ALA A 718 -28.01 -1.63 20.24
CA ALA A 718 -28.72 -1.53 21.51
C ALA A 718 -28.11 -2.48 22.54
N GLN A 719 -28.06 -2.05 23.80
CA GLN A 719 -27.58 -2.87 24.90
C GLN A 719 -28.78 -3.59 25.52
N GLY A 720 -28.98 -4.86 25.20
CA GLY A 720 -30.09 -5.65 25.77
C GLY A 720 -29.64 -6.42 26.99
N GLY A 721 -30.48 -6.43 28.02
CA GLY A 721 -30.16 -7.05 29.31
C GLY A 721 -31.31 -6.95 30.30
N SER A 722 -30.98 -7.08 31.58
CA SER A 722 -31.91 -6.91 32.71
C SER A 722 -31.56 -5.64 33.48
N SER A 723 -32.55 -4.89 33.96
CA SER A 723 -32.29 -3.64 34.70
C SER A 723 -31.85 -3.83 36.16
N ASP A 724 -32.07 -5.03 36.70
CA ASP A 724 -31.74 -5.41 38.07
C ASP A 724 -30.93 -6.71 38.04
N ASP A 725 -30.17 -7.01 39.10
CA ASP A 725 -29.44 -8.28 39.34
C ASP A 725 -30.38 -9.53 39.41
N THR A 726 -31.61 -9.36 38.94
CA THR A 726 -32.53 -10.42 38.57
C THR A 726 -31.89 -11.22 37.44
N ARG A 727 -31.76 -12.53 37.64
CA ARG A 727 -31.30 -13.48 36.61
C ARG A 727 -32.37 -13.70 35.53
N ALA A 728 -33.03 -12.62 35.10
CA ALA A 728 -34.11 -12.62 34.14
C ALA A 728 -33.63 -13.25 32.83
N SER A 729 -34.47 -14.11 32.27
CA SER A 729 -34.21 -14.77 30.99
C SER A 729 -35.46 -14.65 30.12
N GLY A 730 -35.26 -14.58 28.81
CA GLY A 730 -36.33 -14.35 27.85
C GLY A 730 -35.78 -13.83 26.53
N GLU A 731 -36.67 -13.31 25.70
CA GLU A 731 -36.33 -12.80 24.38
C GLU A 731 -36.65 -11.30 24.28
N ILE A 732 -35.78 -10.57 23.59
CA ILE A 732 -36.00 -9.19 23.17
C ILE A 732 -36.24 -9.21 21.67
N TYR A 733 -37.43 -8.79 21.26
CA TYR A 733 -37.76 -8.48 19.86
C TYR A 733 -37.53 -6.99 19.64
N LEU A 734 -36.79 -6.64 18.60
CA LEU A 734 -36.40 -5.26 18.32
C LEU A 734 -36.42 -5.04 16.81
N GLY A 735 -36.98 -3.92 16.37
CA GLY A 735 -37.00 -3.59 14.95
C GLY A 735 -37.53 -2.21 14.62
N PRO A 736 -37.25 -1.74 13.40
CA PRO A 736 -37.70 -0.45 12.94
C PRO A 736 -39.14 -0.48 12.42
N GLN A 737 -39.86 0.61 12.64
CA GLN A 737 -41.21 0.85 12.17
C GLN A 737 -41.26 2.11 11.31
N LEU A 738 -41.85 2.01 10.12
CA LEU A 738 -42.18 3.15 9.28
C LEU A 738 -43.69 3.42 9.38
N ASN A 739 -44.06 4.62 9.82
CA ASN A 739 -45.44 5.04 10.03
C ASN A 739 -46.23 4.08 10.94
N GLY A 740 -45.57 3.58 12.00
CA GLY A 740 -46.16 2.66 12.98
C GLY A 740 -46.33 1.21 12.50
N LYS A 741 -45.75 0.85 11.36
CA LYS A 741 -45.70 -0.53 10.85
C LYS A 741 -44.27 -1.02 10.80
N ASP A 742 -44.02 -2.23 11.27
CA ASP A 742 -42.72 -2.91 11.16
C ASP A 742 -42.24 -2.90 9.70
N ILE A 743 -40.96 -2.59 9.49
CA ILE A 743 -40.35 -2.69 8.18
C ILE A 743 -40.11 -4.19 7.90
N PRO A 744 -40.61 -4.76 6.80
CA PRO A 744 -40.45 -6.18 6.49
C PRO A 744 -38.99 -6.63 6.51
N ASN A 745 -38.73 -7.85 6.99
CA ASN A 745 -37.41 -8.48 6.99
C ASN A 745 -36.29 -7.63 7.62
N SER A 746 -36.60 -6.81 8.62
CA SER A 746 -35.61 -5.97 9.32
C SER A 746 -35.54 -6.22 10.82
N ASN A 747 -36.49 -6.95 11.39
CA ASN A 747 -36.52 -7.20 12.83
C ASN A 747 -35.44 -8.20 13.25
N ILE A 748 -35.12 -8.19 14.54
CA ILE A 748 -34.25 -9.18 15.19
C ILE A 748 -34.89 -9.71 16.47
N ILE A 749 -34.47 -10.91 16.86
CA ILE A 749 -34.72 -11.48 18.19
C ILE A 749 -33.39 -11.84 18.82
N HIS A 750 -33.28 -11.54 20.10
CA HIS A 750 -32.14 -11.90 20.91
C HIS A 750 -32.58 -12.57 22.20
N SER A 751 -31.99 -13.71 22.53
CA SER A 751 -32.22 -14.38 23.80
C SER A 751 -31.26 -13.83 24.88
N VAL A 752 -31.83 -13.38 25.99
CA VAL A 752 -31.08 -12.99 27.19
C VAL A 752 -31.17 -14.12 28.21
N ARG A 753 -30.02 -14.52 28.77
CA ARG A 753 -29.93 -15.50 29.86
C ARG A 753 -29.28 -14.89 31.09
N ASN A 754 -29.87 -15.17 32.25
CA ASN A 754 -29.36 -14.73 33.55
C ASN A 754 -29.06 -13.22 33.65
N GLY A 755 -29.82 -12.39 32.91
CA GLY A 755 -29.64 -10.94 32.89
C GLY A 755 -28.37 -10.45 32.18
N ASN A 756 -27.67 -11.29 31.42
CA ASN A 756 -26.42 -10.90 30.76
C ASN A 756 -26.63 -9.79 29.72
N ASP A 757 -25.79 -8.75 29.81
CA ASP A 757 -25.74 -7.65 28.86
C ASP A 757 -25.14 -8.10 27.52
N ARG A 758 -25.87 -7.87 26.43
CA ARG A 758 -25.42 -8.18 25.06
C ARG A 758 -25.74 -7.05 24.09
N VAL A 759 -24.89 -6.88 23.08
CA VAL A 759 -25.16 -5.92 22.00
C VAL A 759 -26.08 -6.55 20.96
N LEU A 760 -27.19 -5.86 20.70
CA LEU A 760 -28.12 -6.15 19.62
C LEU A 760 -27.85 -5.19 18.47
N ILE A 761 -27.92 -5.69 17.25
CA ILE A 761 -27.69 -4.89 16.07
C ILE A 761 -28.68 -5.23 14.97
N CYS A 762 -29.20 -4.19 14.34
CA CYS A 762 -30.09 -4.29 13.21
C CYS A 762 -29.77 -3.18 12.22
N GLN A 763 -29.84 -3.52 10.94
CA GLN A 763 -29.65 -2.61 9.82
C GLN A 763 -30.76 -2.80 8.79
N THR A 764 -31.13 -1.71 8.12
CA THR A 764 -32.02 -1.76 6.96
C THR A 764 -31.84 -0.52 6.07
N ILE A 765 -32.28 -0.63 4.82
CA ILE A 765 -32.47 0.52 3.93
C ILE A 765 -33.97 0.70 3.75
N VAL A 766 -34.44 1.93 3.99
CA VAL A 766 -35.85 2.29 3.85
C VAL A 766 -36.02 3.38 2.80
N GLU A 767 -36.97 3.18 1.87
CA GLU A 767 -37.48 4.25 1.04
C GLU A 767 -38.52 5.03 1.86
N ALA A 768 -38.18 6.27 2.21
CA ALA A 768 -39.06 7.14 2.98
C ALA A 768 -39.61 8.26 2.12
N LYS A 769 -40.86 8.67 2.39
CA LYS A 769 -41.46 9.89 1.84
C LYS A 769 -41.30 11.05 2.82
N ALA A 770 -41.34 12.26 2.27
CA ALA A 770 -41.44 13.45 3.11
C ALA A 770 -42.64 13.33 4.08
N ASN A 771 -42.38 13.56 5.36
CA ASN A 771 -43.26 13.40 6.52
C ASN A 771 -43.49 11.97 7.04
N ASP A 772 -42.89 10.95 6.42
CA ASP A 772 -42.90 9.61 7.02
C ASP A 772 -42.18 9.65 8.38
N LYS A 773 -42.69 8.82 9.30
CA LYS A 773 -42.18 8.70 10.67
C LYS A 773 -41.46 7.37 10.84
N LEU A 774 -40.18 7.41 11.14
CA LEU A 774 -39.40 6.26 11.58
C LEU A 774 -39.43 6.16 13.12
N GLN A 775 -39.67 4.97 13.65
CA GLN A 775 -39.56 4.66 15.07
C GLN A 775 -38.78 3.35 15.22
N ILE A 776 -38.06 3.18 16.33
CA ILE A 776 -37.59 1.86 16.73
C ILE A 776 -38.52 1.35 17.82
N ALA A 777 -39.04 0.15 17.66
CA ALA A 777 -39.93 -0.49 18.61
C ALA A 777 -39.31 -1.77 19.14
N PHE A 778 -39.57 -2.07 20.40
CA PHE A 778 -39.15 -3.32 21.02
C PHE A 778 -40.24 -3.91 21.91
N SER A 779 -40.19 -5.22 22.10
CA SER A 779 -41.00 -5.96 23.06
C SER A 779 -40.19 -7.07 23.67
N THR A 780 -40.61 -7.56 24.83
CA THR A 780 -39.90 -8.61 25.56
C THR A 780 -40.86 -9.69 26.02
N THR A 781 -40.36 -10.92 26.15
CA THR A 781 -41.14 -12.02 26.76
C THR A 781 -41.13 -11.97 28.29
N ASN A 782 -40.30 -11.11 28.87
CA ASN A 782 -40.14 -10.89 30.30
C ASN A 782 -39.99 -9.38 30.56
N GLU A 783 -40.81 -8.82 31.45
CA GLU A 783 -40.88 -7.38 31.71
C GLU A 783 -39.65 -6.84 32.45
N ASP A 784 -38.86 -7.71 33.08
CA ASP A 784 -37.58 -7.37 33.70
C ASP A 784 -36.46 -7.18 32.67
N LEU A 785 -36.69 -7.60 31.42
CA LEU A 785 -35.76 -7.38 30.30
C LEU A 785 -36.04 -6.05 29.61
N GLY A 786 -34.99 -5.47 29.06
CA GLY A 786 -35.10 -4.23 28.30
C GLY A 786 -33.81 -3.82 27.61
N LEU A 787 -33.79 -2.57 27.18
CA LEU A 787 -32.59 -1.91 26.68
C LEU A 787 -31.96 -1.13 27.84
N ILE A 788 -30.74 -1.49 28.22
CA ILE A 788 -30.11 -1.09 29.48
C ILE A 788 -29.08 -0.01 29.23
N ALA A 789 -29.16 1.09 29.97
CA ALA A 789 -28.13 2.13 29.97
C ALA A 789 -27.30 2.02 31.25
N THR A 790 -25.97 2.04 31.12
CA THR A 790 -25.06 1.77 32.24
C THR A 790 -24.01 2.87 32.37
N ALA A 791 -23.67 3.24 33.60
CA ALA A 791 -22.64 4.23 33.91
C ALA A 791 -21.44 3.56 34.61
N PRO A 792 -20.58 2.83 33.88
CA PRO A 792 -19.42 2.18 34.47
C PRO A 792 -18.46 3.21 35.10
N LYS A 793 -17.77 2.80 36.17
CA LYS A 793 -16.90 3.69 36.94
C LYS A 793 -15.58 3.93 36.18
N ASN A 794 -15.25 5.20 35.94
CA ASN A 794 -14.05 5.65 35.21
C ASN A 794 -14.03 5.30 33.71
N GLU A 795 -15.20 5.02 33.12
CA GLU A 795 -15.35 4.74 31.70
C GLU A 795 -16.51 5.58 31.14
N PRO A 796 -16.60 5.75 29.80
CA PRO A 796 -17.74 6.45 29.22
C PRO A 796 -19.05 5.72 29.47
N PHE A 797 -20.13 6.52 29.51
CA PHE A 797 -21.50 6.03 29.65
C PHE A 797 -21.86 5.08 28.49
N VAL A 798 -22.65 4.05 28.78
CA VAL A 798 -23.18 3.09 27.80
C VAL A 798 -24.63 3.43 27.54
N LEU A 799 -24.93 3.79 26.29
CA LEU A 799 -26.30 4.09 25.87
C LEU A 799 -27.10 2.79 25.74
N SER A 800 -28.39 2.84 26.08
CA SER A 800 -29.28 1.70 25.86
C SER A 800 -29.53 1.45 24.37
N LEU A 801 -29.43 2.51 23.56
CA LEU A 801 -29.49 2.43 22.11
C LEU A 801 -28.78 3.63 21.45
N ILE A 802 -28.08 3.37 20.35
CA ILE A 802 -27.56 4.34 19.38
C ILE A 802 -28.22 4.02 18.03
N LEU A 803 -28.84 5.02 17.40
CA LEU A 803 -29.39 4.93 16.05
C LEU A 803 -28.69 5.93 15.14
N THR A 804 -28.13 5.43 14.04
CA THR A 804 -27.53 6.20 12.96
C THR A 804 -28.40 6.08 11.72
N VAL A 805 -28.77 7.22 11.13
CA VAL A 805 -29.57 7.31 9.90
C VAL A 805 -28.87 8.27 8.94
N PHE A 806 -28.73 7.90 7.67
CA PHE A 806 -28.29 8.83 6.62
C PHE A 806 -28.86 8.48 5.24
N GLU A 807 -28.97 9.50 4.40
CA GLU A 807 -29.49 9.37 3.04
C GLU A 807 -28.46 8.74 2.07
N LEU A 808 -28.92 7.79 1.24
CA LEU A 808 -28.16 7.11 0.19
C LEU A 808 -28.35 7.80 -1.17
N GLY A 809 -27.80 9.01 -1.30
CA GLY A 809 -27.95 9.83 -2.49
C GLY A 809 -29.33 10.47 -2.63
N THR A 810 -29.47 11.41 -3.55
CA THR A 810 -30.75 12.12 -3.74
C THR A 810 -31.72 11.29 -4.56
N LYS A 811 -33.02 11.58 -4.48
CA LYS A 811 -34.03 10.94 -5.35
C LYS A 811 -33.68 11.02 -6.86
N ASP A 812 -33.07 12.13 -7.27
CA ASP A 812 -32.69 12.37 -8.67
C ASP A 812 -31.33 11.76 -9.04
N ASN A 813 -30.53 11.39 -8.04
CA ASN A 813 -29.23 10.76 -8.20
C ASN A 813 -28.96 9.77 -7.03
N PRO A 814 -29.67 8.63 -6.99
CA PRO A 814 -29.47 7.64 -5.94
C PRO A 814 -28.14 6.92 -6.16
N VAL A 815 -27.47 6.57 -5.06
CA VAL A 815 -26.26 5.75 -5.15
C VAL A 815 -26.63 4.27 -5.27
N PRO A 816 -25.79 3.44 -5.90
CA PRO A 816 -25.99 2.00 -5.87
C PRO A 816 -26.12 1.45 -4.45
N TYR A 817 -27.16 0.63 -4.21
CA TYR A 817 -27.38 -0.03 -2.92
C TYR A 817 -28.12 -1.37 -3.08
N ALA A 818 -27.99 -2.20 -2.05
CA ALA A 818 -28.70 -3.45 -1.91
C ALA A 818 -29.12 -3.66 -0.46
N GLN A 819 -30.36 -4.06 -0.26
CA GLN A 819 -30.93 -4.60 0.97
C GLN A 819 -31.55 -5.94 0.59
N LEU A 820 -30.96 -7.01 1.10
CA LEU A 820 -31.36 -8.39 0.81
C LEU A 820 -31.64 -9.11 2.12
N SER A 821 -32.50 -10.12 2.07
CA SER A 821 -32.73 -10.96 3.24
C SER A 821 -33.01 -12.41 2.86
N SER A 822 -33.02 -13.25 3.89
CA SER A 822 -33.44 -14.64 3.78
C SER A 822 -34.60 -14.94 4.70
N SER A 823 -35.68 -15.41 4.10
CA SER A 823 -36.87 -15.88 4.79
C SER A 823 -36.82 -17.37 5.13
N ASN A 824 -35.69 -18.04 4.88
CA ASN A 824 -35.53 -19.47 5.14
C ASN A 824 -34.51 -19.69 6.24
N SER A 825 -34.77 -20.61 7.16
CA SER A 825 -33.70 -21.11 8.05
C SER A 825 -32.66 -21.86 7.24
N GLN A 826 -31.38 -21.66 7.54
CA GLN A 826 -30.23 -22.18 6.79
C GLN A 826 -29.28 -22.89 7.74
N TRP A 827 -29.26 -24.23 7.66
CA TRP A 827 -28.52 -25.06 8.60
C TRP A 827 -27.06 -25.25 8.19
N GLY A 828 -26.15 -24.96 9.12
CA GLY A 828 -24.71 -25.05 8.93
C GLY A 828 -24.20 -26.49 8.97
N CYS A 829 -22.97 -26.67 8.50
CA CYS A 829 -22.18 -27.87 8.70
C CYS A 829 -20.69 -27.52 8.57
N ILE A 830 -19.82 -28.49 8.82
CA ILE A 830 -18.37 -28.31 8.73
C ILE A 830 -17.88 -27.94 7.32
N THR A 831 -18.68 -28.20 6.29
CA THR A 831 -18.40 -27.74 4.93
C THR A 831 -19.03 -26.37 4.72
N PRO A 832 -18.26 -25.36 4.30
CA PRO A 832 -18.77 -24.05 3.94
C PRO A 832 -19.94 -24.10 2.95
N LYS A 833 -20.97 -23.31 3.21
CA LYS A 833 -22.13 -23.10 2.34
C LYS A 833 -22.29 -21.63 2.01
N LYS A 834 -22.81 -21.35 0.82
CA LYS A 834 -23.28 -20.01 0.46
C LYS A 834 -24.59 -19.73 1.19
N VAL A 835 -24.75 -18.52 1.70
CA VAL A 835 -26.01 -18.04 2.27
C VAL A 835 -27.02 -17.82 1.15
N ASP A 836 -28.22 -18.36 1.31
CA ASP A 836 -29.41 -18.03 0.52
C ASP A 836 -29.89 -16.63 0.88
N LEU A 837 -29.96 -15.73 -0.10
CA LEU A 837 -30.58 -14.40 0.01
C LEU A 837 -31.76 -14.35 -0.96
N SER A 838 -32.87 -15.00 -0.57
CA SER A 838 -34.03 -15.23 -1.42
C SER A 838 -34.93 -13.99 -1.62
N ASN A 839 -34.74 -12.94 -0.81
CA ASN A 839 -35.55 -11.73 -0.86
C ASN A 839 -34.71 -10.52 -1.29
N ASN A 840 -35.22 -9.75 -2.25
CA ASN A 840 -34.70 -8.46 -2.66
C ASN A 840 -35.56 -7.35 -2.03
N ASP A 841 -35.24 -6.95 -0.79
CA ASP A 841 -36.02 -5.96 -0.05
C ASP A 841 -35.83 -4.54 -0.61
N GLY A 842 -34.66 -4.27 -1.22
CA GLY A 842 -34.40 -3.06 -1.99
C GLY A 842 -33.12 -3.19 -2.82
N LEU A 843 -33.19 -2.86 -4.11
CA LEU A 843 -32.04 -2.94 -5.02
C LEU A 843 -32.00 -1.72 -5.94
N TYR A 844 -30.82 -1.13 -6.07
CA TYR A 844 -30.54 -0.15 -7.09
C TYR A 844 -29.12 -0.33 -7.59
N ARG A 845 -28.95 -0.65 -8.88
CA ARG A 845 -27.64 -0.87 -9.55
C ARG A 845 -26.74 -1.92 -8.90
N ILE A 846 -27.35 -2.85 -8.17
CA ILE A 846 -26.76 -4.08 -7.66
C ILE A 846 -27.77 -5.19 -7.94
N LYS A 847 -27.29 -6.31 -8.45
CA LYS A 847 -28.11 -7.49 -8.75
C LYS A 847 -27.90 -8.53 -7.66
N ASN A 848 -28.93 -9.34 -7.43
CA ASN A 848 -28.84 -10.54 -6.61
C ASN A 848 -29.32 -11.74 -7.43
N ASN A 849 -28.43 -12.70 -7.64
CA ASN A 849 -28.68 -13.95 -8.33
C ASN A 849 -28.51 -15.11 -7.34
N ASP A 850 -29.56 -15.39 -6.57
CA ASP A 850 -29.59 -16.46 -5.55
C ASP A 850 -28.40 -16.39 -4.56
N GLY A 851 -28.17 -15.21 -3.96
CA GLY A 851 -27.07 -14.99 -3.02
C GLY A 851 -25.72 -14.70 -3.67
N VAL A 852 -25.65 -14.62 -5.00
CA VAL A 852 -24.51 -14.03 -5.73
C VAL A 852 -24.84 -12.59 -6.06
N ILE A 853 -24.17 -11.67 -5.39
CA ILE A 853 -24.45 -10.24 -5.41
C ILE A 853 -23.51 -9.60 -6.42
N GLU A 854 -24.04 -9.11 -7.54
CA GLU A 854 -23.25 -8.54 -8.63
C GLU A 854 -23.36 -7.01 -8.64
N PHE A 855 -22.21 -6.33 -8.62
CA PHE A 855 -22.12 -4.88 -8.60
C PHE A 855 -22.05 -4.36 -10.03
N GLU A 856 -22.99 -3.49 -10.43
CA GLU A 856 -23.06 -3.03 -11.83
C GLU A 856 -22.08 -1.90 -12.14
N GLU A 857 -21.61 -1.20 -11.11
CA GLU A 857 -20.76 -0.02 -11.23
C GLU A 857 -19.51 -0.16 -10.35
N PRO A 858 -18.35 0.35 -10.81
CA PRO A 858 -17.16 0.36 -9.98
C PRO A 858 -17.28 1.40 -8.87
N GLY A 859 -16.56 1.18 -7.77
CA GLY A 859 -16.36 2.15 -6.70
C GLY A 859 -16.22 1.51 -5.33
N THR A 860 -16.22 2.33 -4.28
CA THR A 860 -16.10 1.87 -2.90
C THR A 860 -17.46 1.63 -2.25
N TYR A 861 -17.66 0.41 -1.78
CA TYR A 861 -18.89 -0.06 -1.14
C TYR A 861 -18.63 -0.40 0.32
N PHE A 862 -19.54 0.04 1.18
CA PHE A 862 -19.69 -0.54 2.51
C PHE A 862 -20.62 -1.75 2.41
N VAL A 863 -20.24 -2.88 3.01
CA VAL A 863 -21.04 -4.11 3.04
C VAL A 863 -21.17 -4.62 4.47
N MET A 864 -22.35 -5.13 4.82
CA MET A 864 -22.65 -5.70 6.13
C MET A 864 -23.66 -6.85 5.99
N ALA A 865 -23.40 -7.95 6.68
CA ALA A 865 -24.31 -9.06 6.84
C ALA A 865 -24.59 -9.29 8.33
N ALA A 866 -25.86 -9.43 8.71
CA ALA A 866 -26.28 -9.81 10.06
C ALA A 866 -27.15 -11.06 9.97
N GLY A 867 -26.64 -12.17 10.48
CA GLY A 867 -27.33 -13.45 10.53
C GLY A 867 -27.93 -13.70 11.91
N GLN A 868 -29.21 -14.07 11.96
CA GLN A 868 -29.82 -14.55 13.20
C GLN A 868 -29.41 -15.99 13.42
N VAL A 869 -28.52 -16.24 14.37
CA VAL A 869 -27.96 -17.57 14.65
C VAL A 869 -28.75 -18.26 15.75
N GLY A 870 -29.07 -19.55 15.58
CA GLY A 870 -29.73 -20.35 16.61
C GLY A 870 -29.76 -21.85 16.27
N SER A 871 -30.48 -22.63 17.08
CA SER A 871 -30.67 -24.07 16.87
C SER A 871 -32.10 -24.42 16.48
N SER A 872 -32.26 -25.40 15.58
CA SER A 872 -33.57 -25.95 15.17
C SER A 872 -34.39 -26.53 16.33
N ASP A 873 -33.74 -26.93 17.42
CA ASP A 873 -34.35 -27.58 18.58
C ASP A 873 -34.17 -26.80 19.89
N GLY A 874 -33.63 -25.58 19.82
CA GLY A 874 -33.28 -24.75 20.99
C GLY A 874 -32.20 -25.34 21.90
N LYS A 875 -31.50 -26.40 21.47
CA LYS A 875 -30.49 -27.13 22.28
C LYS A 875 -29.15 -27.32 21.58
N GLY A 876 -28.99 -26.78 20.37
CA GLY A 876 -27.74 -26.84 19.63
C GLY A 876 -26.68 -25.99 20.29
N ASN A 877 -25.51 -26.58 20.50
CA ASN A 877 -24.33 -25.89 21.00
C ASN A 877 -23.19 -26.07 19.99
N GLY A 878 -22.50 -24.99 19.67
CA GLY A 878 -21.38 -24.96 18.74
C GLY A 878 -21.05 -23.56 18.24
N ASP A 879 -20.05 -23.47 17.38
CA ASP A 879 -19.59 -22.25 16.74
C ASP A 879 -20.19 -22.09 15.34
N MET A 880 -20.66 -20.89 15.05
CA MET A 880 -21.15 -20.47 13.74
C MET A 880 -20.23 -19.42 13.16
N HIS A 881 -19.91 -19.59 11.89
CA HIS A 881 -18.93 -18.78 11.18
C HIS A 881 -19.61 -18.08 10.00
N LEU A 882 -19.23 -16.82 9.75
CA LEU A 882 -19.75 -16.00 8.65
C LEU A 882 -18.64 -15.13 8.06
N TRP A 883 -18.43 -15.21 6.75
CA TRP A 883 -17.41 -14.43 6.03
C TRP A 883 -17.85 -14.05 4.61
N LEU A 884 -17.03 -13.22 3.97
CA LEU A 884 -17.25 -12.71 2.61
C LEU A 884 -16.40 -13.47 1.59
N ARG A 885 -16.94 -13.70 0.40
CA ARG A 885 -16.23 -14.25 -0.75
C ARG A 885 -16.40 -13.33 -1.95
N LEU A 886 -15.29 -12.84 -2.50
CA LEU A 886 -15.27 -11.96 -3.65
C LEU A 886 -14.71 -12.72 -4.86
N ASN A 887 -15.47 -12.77 -5.95
CA ASN A 887 -15.08 -13.40 -7.22
C ASN A 887 -14.57 -14.84 -7.05
N GLY A 888 -15.24 -15.62 -6.19
CA GLY A 888 -14.90 -17.01 -5.90
C GLY A 888 -13.74 -17.20 -4.91
N LYS A 889 -13.15 -16.12 -4.38
CA LYS A 889 -12.07 -16.16 -3.39
C LYS A 889 -12.56 -15.65 -2.03
N ASP A 890 -12.36 -16.45 -0.99
CA ASP A 890 -12.67 -16.04 0.38
C ASP A 890 -11.83 -14.81 0.76
N MET A 891 -12.48 -13.79 1.31
CA MET A 891 -11.84 -12.57 1.75
C MET A 891 -11.18 -12.80 3.11
N ALA A 892 -9.86 -12.57 3.17
CA ALA A 892 -9.13 -12.57 4.42
C ALA A 892 -9.73 -11.55 5.41
N ASP A 893 -9.65 -11.86 6.70
CA ASP A 893 -10.07 -10.95 7.78
C ASP A 893 -11.51 -10.43 7.68
N SER A 894 -12.40 -11.20 7.02
CA SER A 894 -13.85 -10.96 7.01
C SER A 894 -14.61 -11.97 7.87
N ASN A 895 -13.95 -13.00 8.39
CA ASN A 895 -14.61 -14.06 9.15
C ASN A 895 -15.01 -13.58 10.54
N THR A 896 -16.13 -14.08 11.03
CA THR A 896 -16.66 -13.78 12.38
C THR A 896 -17.26 -15.05 12.95
N VAL A 897 -17.10 -15.24 14.26
CA VAL A 897 -17.52 -16.46 14.95
C VAL A 897 -18.42 -16.13 16.14
N GLN A 898 -19.50 -16.90 16.27
CA GLN A 898 -20.38 -16.83 17.42
C GLN A 898 -20.60 -18.23 17.98
N THR A 899 -20.24 -18.41 19.25
CA THR A 899 -20.62 -19.59 20.01
C THR A 899 -22.08 -19.47 20.41
N VAL A 900 -22.84 -20.53 20.18
CA VAL A 900 -24.26 -20.63 20.52
C VAL A 900 -24.44 -21.74 21.55
N ASP A 901 -25.27 -21.52 22.56
CA ASP A 901 -25.62 -22.51 23.59
C ASP A 901 -27.16 -22.67 23.70
N GLY A 902 -27.80 -22.93 22.56
CA GLY A 902 -29.25 -23.04 22.41
C GLY A 902 -30.01 -21.72 22.32
N ASP A 903 -29.32 -20.58 22.44
CA ASP A 903 -29.90 -19.25 22.34
C ASP A 903 -29.94 -18.72 20.90
N THR A 904 -30.84 -17.77 20.66
CA THR A 904 -30.85 -16.98 19.43
C THR A 904 -30.03 -15.71 19.64
N THR A 905 -29.09 -15.44 18.73
CA THR A 905 -28.23 -14.25 18.75
C THR A 905 -28.01 -13.73 17.34
N VAL A 906 -27.28 -12.62 17.19
CA VAL A 906 -26.95 -12.04 15.89
C VAL A 906 -25.43 -12.14 15.67
N LEU A 907 -25.03 -12.71 14.54
CA LEU A 907 -23.65 -12.76 14.07
C LEU A 907 -23.50 -11.75 12.93
N VAL A 908 -22.54 -10.85 13.05
CA VAL A 908 -22.32 -9.78 12.07
C VAL A 908 -20.96 -9.89 11.44
N CYS A 909 -20.92 -9.73 10.12
CA CYS A 909 -19.72 -9.56 9.31
C CYS A 909 -19.85 -8.25 8.52
N GLN A 910 -18.77 -7.48 8.41
CA GLN A 910 -18.75 -6.22 7.66
C GLN A 910 -17.41 -5.96 6.98
N ALA A 911 -17.43 -5.19 5.90
CA ALA A 911 -16.22 -4.73 5.21
C ALA A 911 -16.46 -3.43 4.42
N VAL A 912 -15.37 -2.74 4.09
CA VAL A 912 -15.34 -1.74 3.01
C VAL A 912 -14.48 -2.27 1.87
N ILE A 913 -15.08 -2.34 0.67
CA ILE A 913 -14.53 -3.04 -0.48
C ILE A 913 -14.56 -2.13 -1.70
N LYS A 914 -13.45 -2.05 -2.43
CA LYS A 914 -13.44 -1.49 -3.77
C LYS A 914 -13.89 -2.56 -4.76
N MET A 915 -14.98 -2.29 -5.46
CA MET A 915 -15.56 -3.17 -6.46
C MET A 915 -15.28 -2.62 -7.86
N GLU A 916 -15.06 -3.52 -8.81
CA GLU A 916 -15.16 -3.26 -10.24
C GLU A 916 -16.55 -3.63 -10.76
N ALA A 917 -16.95 -3.06 -11.91
CA ALA A 917 -18.20 -3.47 -12.54
C ALA A 917 -18.17 -4.95 -12.92
N GLY A 918 -19.20 -5.69 -12.52
CA GLY A 918 -19.32 -7.14 -12.73
C GLY A 918 -18.72 -7.98 -11.60
N ASP A 919 -18.11 -7.37 -10.58
CA ASP A 919 -17.65 -8.09 -9.40
C ASP A 919 -18.81 -8.78 -8.67
N LYS A 920 -18.52 -9.96 -8.13
CA LYS A 920 -19.49 -10.84 -7.47
C LYS A 920 -19.11 -11.10 -6.03
N LEU A 921 -19.98 -10.73 -5.11
CA LEU A 921 -19.85 -10.98 -3.68
C LEU A 921 -20.81 -12.10 -3.26
N GLU A 922 -20.33 -13.01 -2.44
CA GLU A 922 -21.10 -14.08 -1.82
C GLU A 922 -20.88 -14.03 -0.30
N LEU A 923 -21.93 -14.36 0.46
CA LEU A 923 -21.82 -14.63 1.89
C LEU A 923 -21.63 -16.13 2.10
N MET A 924 -20.65 -16.49 2.90
CA MET A 924 -20.30 -17.87 3.18
C MET A 924 -20.42 -18.16 4.68
N TYR A 925 -20.87 -19.36 5.03
CA TYR A 925 -21.05 -19.76 6.41
C TYR A 925 -20.77 -21.26 6.63
N SER A 926 -20.41 -21.60 7.86
CA SER A 926 -20.18 -22.98 8.32
C SER A 926 -20.54 -23.10 9.80
N ALA A 927 -20.59 -24.35 10.28
CA ALA A 927 -20.78 -24.67 11.69
C ALA A 927 -19.84 -25.80 12.09
N ASP A 928 -19.30 -25.75 13.31
CA ASP A 928 -18.43 -26.82 13.86
C ASP A 928 -19.19 -28.13 14.17
N VAL A 929 -20.52 -28.10 14.13
CA VAL A 929 -21.38 -29.27 14.34
C VAL A 929 -21.66 -30.04 13.04
N ALA A 930 -21.23 -31.30 13.00
CA ALA A 930 -21.44 -32.19 11.84
C ALA A 930 -22.92 -32.52 11.54
N LYS A 931 -23.88 -32.19 12.42
CA LYS A 931 -25.29 -32.67 12.36
C LYS A 931 -26.36 -31.60 12.11
N GLY A 932 -26.02 -30.44 11.53
CA GLY A 932 -27.01 -29.55 10.90
C GLY A 932 -28.12 -29.00 11.80
N LYS A 933 -27.89 -28.93 13.11
CA LYS A 933 -28.85 -28.38 14.08
C LYS A 933 -28.65 -26.89 14.34
N LEU A 934 -27.44 -26.41 14.10
CA LEU A 934 -27.03 -25.02 14.28
C LEU A 934 -27.01 -24.33 12.92
N GLY A 935 -27.45 -23.09 12.85
CA GLY A 935 -27.53 -22.36 11.59
C GLY A 935 -28.11 -20.96 11.75
N PHE A 936 -28.42 -20.33 10.62
CA PHE A 936 -29.21 -19.13 10.60
C PHE A 936 -30.70 -19.48 10.69
N VAL A 937 -31.44 -18.90 11.62
CA VAL A 937 -32.82 -19.27 11.94
C VAL A 937 -33.77 -18.12 11.64
N THR A 938 -34.93 -18.43 11.07
CA THR A 938 -36.05 -17.48 11.04
C THR A 938 -36.98 -17.69 12.22
N SER A 939 -37.63 -16.62 12.66
CA SER A 939 -38.69 -16.68 13.67
C SER A 939 -39.91 -15.88 13.23
N GLN A 940 -41.10 -16.30 13.68
CA GLN A 940 -42.34 -15.55 13.52
C GLN A 940 -43.02 -15.46 14.89
N PRO A 941 -42.63 -14.49 15.74
CA PRO A 941 -43.31 -14.30 17.01
C PRO A 941 -44.78 -13.96 16.80
N GLU A 942 -45.63 -14.38 17.73
CA GLU A 942 -47.07 -14.14 17.65
C GLU A 942 -47.34 -12.63 17.56
N SER A 943 -48.16 -12.21 16.59
CA SER A 943 -48.50 -10.79 16.31
C SER A 943 -47.32 -9.88 15.91
N LYS A 944 -46.17 -10.44 15.53
CA LYS A 944 -45.00 -9.69 15.04
C LYS A 944 -44.69 -10.01 13.59
N GLU A 945 -43.95 -9.12 12.93
CA GLU A 945 -43.38 -9.39 11.62
C GLU A 945 -42.34 -10.51 11.67
N LYS A 946 -42.11 -11.12 10.51
CA LYS A 946 -41.13 -12.20 10.39
C LYS A 946 -39.73 -11.67 10.68
N VAL A 947 -38.96 -12.46 11.41
CA VAL A 947 -37.53 -12.26 11.60
C VAL A 947 -36.77 -13.09 10.57
N PRO A 948 -36.02 -12.46 9.66
CA PRO A 948 -35.24 -13.17 8.65
C PRO A 948 -34.03 -13.85 9.29
N SER A 949 -33.53 -14.90 8.63
CA SER A 949 -32.33 -15.60 9.07
C SER A 949 -31.06 -14.84 8.72
N MET A 950 -31.11 -14.03 7.68
CA MET A 950 -30.02 -13.16 7.24
C MET A 950 -30.57 -11.83 6.74
N VAL A 951 -29.88 -10.75 7.06
CA VAL A 951 -30.02 -9.43 6.45
C VAL A 951 -28.68 -9.02 5.88
N PHE A 952 -28.63 -8.68 4.60
CA PHE A 952 -27.45 -8.14 3.94
C PHE A 952 -27.74 -6.73 3.44
N THR A 953 -26.78 -5.84 3.66
CA THR A 953 -26.83 -4.47 3.17
C THR A 953 -25.52 -4.10 2.50
N ALA A 954 -25.61 -3.46 1.34
CA ALA A 954 -24.50 -2.82 0.66
C ALA A 954 -24.90 -1.44 0.15
N PHE A 955 -23.99 -0.48 0.20
CA PHE A 955 -24.18 0.81 -0.46
C PHE A 955 -22.85 1.40 -0.92
N LYS A 956 -22.88 2.09 -2.06
CA LYS A 956 -21.75 2.87 -2.57
C LYS A 956 -21.65 4.17 -1.78
N SER A 957 -20.44 4.68 -1.55
CA SER A 957 -20.30 6.05 -1.02
C SER A 957 -21.00 7.07 -1.92
N SER A 958 -21.69 8.02 -1.29
CA SER A 958 -22.39 9.13 -1.93
C SER A 958 -21.53 10.36 -2.20
N TYR A 959 -20.22 10.29 -1.90
CA TYR A 959 -19.32 11.41 -2.13
C TYR A 959 -19.21 11.70 -3.63
N THR A 960 -19.75 12.84 -4.03
CA THR A 960 -19.56 13.44 -5.36
C THR A 960 -18.94 14.81 -5.13
N LYS A 961 -17.70 15.02 -5.59
CA LYS A 961 -17.03 16.31 -5.47
C LYS A 961 -17.82 17.34 -6.25
N SER A 962 -18.48 18.27 -5.54
CA SER A 962 -19.15 19.42 -6.15
C SER A 962 -18.11 20.25 -6.89
N SER A 963 -18.13 20.20 -8.22
CA SER A 963 -17.23 21.00 -9.09
C SER A 963 -17.60 22.49 -9.12
N LYS A 964 -18.50 22.96 -8.24
CA LYS A 964 -18.86 24.38 -8.19
C LYS A 964 -17.77 25.20 -7.50
N HIS A 965 -16.91 25.77 -8.34
CA HIS A 965 -16.06 26.95 -8.11
C HIS A 965 -16.24 27.64 -6.75
N TYR A 966 -15.29 27.41 -5.84
CA TYR A 966 -14.92 28.33 -4.78
C TYR A 966 -14.23 29.57 -5.39
N ASN A 967 -15.00 30.43 -6.06
CA ASN A 967 -14.58 31.76 -6.52
C ASN A 967 -15.48 32.83 -5.91
N LYS A 968 -15.63 32.82 -4.59
CA LYS A 968 -16.25 33.93 -3.86
C LYS A 968 -15.93 33.80 -2.38
N TYR A 969 -14.84 34.42 -1.92
CA TYR A 969 -14.66 35.03 -0.61
C TYR A 969 -13.19 35.46 -0.49
N ASN A 970 -12.86 36.57 -1.14
CA ASN A 970 -11.72 37.44 -0.83
C ASN A 970 -11.92 38.78 -1.56
N GLU A 971 -13.07 39.41 -1.32
CA GLU A 971 -13.30 40.85 -1.51
C GLU A 971 -14.28 41.27 -0.42
N ASP A 972 -13.74 41.59 0.76
CA ASP A 972 -14.12 42.68 1.66
C ASP A 972 -13.07 42.84 2.77
#